data_AF-A0A2P8MAX3-F1
#
_entry.id   AF-A0A2P8MAX3-F1
#
_cell.length_a   1.000
_cell.length_b   1.000
_cell.length_c   1.000
_cell.angle_alpha   90.00
_cell.angle_beta   90.00
_cell.angle_gamma   90.00
#
_symmetry.space_group_name_H-M   'P 1'
#
loop_
_entity.id
_entity.type
_entity.pdbx_description
1 polymer ?
#
loop_
_entity_poly.entity_id
_entity_poly.type
_entity_poly.pdbx_seq_one_letter_code
_entity_poly.pdbx_strand_id
1 'polypeptide(L)'
;MRLKQIAVLLLSSIVIVTGNNWVKANTSISSTSAYRREAYRPQYHFTPDIGWMNDPNGMVYYHGVYHLFYQYNPYDTVWGPMHWGHAESKDMINWKQKSIALAPDTNGDIFSGSVVVDWNNSSGLFNKVSDHTGLVAFYTTNSAVASQQYQSMAYSTDDGSTWTKYNGGKPIIAQPENTPDFRDPKVSWDNEHNKWVMVLAAGNQTQFYSSNDLKNWTKTGEFGAEGQASHAGVWECPDLYQMTVSGQNIKKWVLSINLGSSVSPDSPPAGGSGMMYVVGDFDGSKFIADPKFTVSNNIGASDIVKGYYLLPGDTINVYDAKEGGNLLGSATVEDNQSTATVNLTKDLGNGSGKVWVAIVRNKIEKNRQEIDYSSEVASTSTGTSAVAPSGQDIINPDFETGDLTGWTATGNEWSNKNVVDNKTWGGGSGKYHCSGYRDPATGGAGDPGTGTLESTVFTLGGNGSINFLVAGGDLPKSAYVTLEDATTRKELTQFNASGLSTATVRRVNWDASAYLGKKLRIKVVDNATGAFGHIDVDDFHVYNTVPYKPPVNQLPSYPVNWIDYGPDFYAGVTWNDTTQQTNATTSEYGKYVPDGRRILLGWMSNWAYADRTPTTTWRSADSIPREEKLVATNDGYKITQQPIKELSSIRKKPTKTLTNTTITKGNTMSLGSEGIYEITSKFNINSTTSSEFGINVKVGGNQYTTIGYDKATSILFLNRHNSSSLNFLDYMPNKQEAPLKPDAKGNIKLQILVDKDSVEVFGSNDDNASVTITDQIFSDNLNNGIKLYSVGGSTKVNSLAITPLKSAVFTPYINNTLPYNPKSVQKTLPTSDFESGVVPGFWKQAEGYDTTFTVSNSTSWWGGTYNQDGKSFLTTFGENGDTASGILKSNYFKLSGDGKISFLIGGGNHPTSEYLALVDGVNGNKLFSATGADSETLRSVTWDASKYVGKVVYLEIADESQSGWGHINLDDINVPHFNCNIKKYRTTGTWGEIGPYGMKGSSTSAVSNGIYMASQNARNLSYEAKVSNVTSLSKTKSGEAGLVFGASKNLANAYEFNIDTSKGVARLFNKKNGKDLAPEVKETLSSDKSYQLKVLISGTNVKAYLDGTKIFDVNITSYAGRNVGLDVLDGSADFQDVSFQN
;
A
#
# COMPACT_ATOMS: atom_id res chain seq x y z
N MET A 1 -22.62 46.56 33.68
CA MET A 1 -22.60 48.03 33.82
C MET A 1 -21.19 48.50 33.45
N ARG A 2 -21.05 49.29 32.36
CA ARG A 2 -19.90 50.15 31.93
C ARG A 2 -18.47 49.54 31.96
N LEU A 3 -17.79 49.13 30.88
CA LEU A 3 -17.41 49.75 29.58
C LEU A 3 -16.35 50.87 29.72
N LYS A 4 -15.22 50.71 28.97
CA LYS A 4 -14.27 51.71 28.37
C LYS A 4 -12.83 51.73 28.92
N GLN A 5 -11.74 51.94 28.16
CA GLN A 5 -11.35 51.93 26.72
C GLN A 5 -9.85 52.42 26.64
N ILE A 6 -9.03 51.89 25.70
CA ILE A 6 -8.11 52.59 24.72
C ILE A 6 -6.95 53.46 25.28
N ALA A 7 -5.73 53.61 24.70
CA ALA A 7 -4.85 52.95 23.72
C ALA A 7 -3.62 53.89 23.42
N VAL A 8 -2.62 53.37 22.67
CA VAL A 8 -1.70 54.05 21.70
C VAL A 8 -0.30 54.57 22.13
N LEU A 9 0.72 53.81 21.65
CA LEU A 9 1.97 54.11 20.90
C LEU A 9 2.89 55.32 21.19
N LEU A 10 4.22 55.07 21.22
CA LEU A 10 5.19 55.54 20.20
C LEU A 10 6.61 54.94 20.35
N LEU A 11 7.29 54.83 19.19
CA LEU A 11 8.58 54.18 18.88
C LEU A 11 9.84 55.04 19.11
N SER A 12 10.99 54.35 19.25
CA SER A 12 12.39 54.65 18.82
C SER A 12 13.36 54.24 19.94
N SER A 13 14.54 53.62 19.75
CA SER A 13 15.46 53.53 18.62
C SER A 13 16.46 52.35 18.81
N ILE A 14 17.12 52.00 17.71
CA ILE A 14 18.07 50.89 17.48
C ILE A 14 19.41 51.07 18.21
N VAL A 15 19.94 49.99 18.80
CA VAL A 15 21.40 49.72 18.95
C VAL A 15 21.65 48.24 18.65
N ILE A 16 22.64 47.97 17.80
CA ILE A 16 23.06 46.65 17.30
C ILE A 16 24.43 46.29 17.91
N VAL A 17 24.49 45.08 18.51
CA VAL A 17 25.63 44.11 18.59
C VAL A 17 26.70 44.42 19.67
N THR A 18 27.23 43.49 20.48
CA THR A 18 27.48 42.02 20.43
C THR A 18 27.24 41.35 21.81
N GLY A 19 26.99 40.02 21.87
CA GLY A 19 27.36 39.23 23.06
C GLY A 19 26.46 38.05 23.46
N ASN A 20 26.59 36.93 22.73
CA ASN A 20 26.42 35.51 23.10
C ASN A 20 25.30 35.04 24.07
N ASN A 21 24.43 34.20 23.49
CA ASN A 21 23.38 33.37 24.09
C ASN A 21 23.91 32.31 25.06
N TRP A 22 23.21 32.16 26.19
CA TRP A 22 22.97 30.87 26.86
C TRP A 22 21.54 30.87 27.43
N VAL A 23 20.57 30.43 26.64
CA VAL A 23 19.23 30.07 27.15
C VAL A 23 19.24 28.57 27.37
N LYS A 24 19.08 28.17 28.64
CA LYS A 24 18.79 26.79 29.04
C LYS A 24 17.58 26.30 28.26
N ALA A 25 17.77 25.28 27.42
CA ALA A 25 16.68 24.59 26.75
C ALA A 25 15.91 23.77 27.79
N ASN A 26 14.76 24.29 28.24
CA ASN A 26 13.70 23.48 28.79
C ASN A 26 13.11 22.64 27.64
N THR A 27 13.57 21.41 27.46
CA THR A 27 12.91 20.40 26.63
C THR A 27 11.70 19.85 27.38
N SER A 28 10.68 20.68 27.53
CA SER A 28 9.34 20.26 27.93
C SER A 28 8.33 20.67 26.86
N ILE A 29 7.76 19.66 26.18
CA ILE A 29 6.53 19.70 25.35
C ILE A 29 6.65 20.52 24.05
N SER A 30 7.21 19.94 22.98
CA SER A 30 7.14 20.51 21.61
C SER A 30 6.94 19.52 20.44
N SER A 31 6.64 18.24 20.65
CA SER A 31 6.68 17.26 19.53
C SER A 31 5.34 16.93 18.83
N THR A 32 4.17 17.40 19.27
CA THR A 32 2.91 17.12 18.53
C THR A 32 2.69 18.02 17.32
N SER A 33 3.26 19.23 17.35
CA SER A 33 2.96 20.27 16.35
C SER A 33 3.87 20.22 15.12
N ALA A 34 5.03 19.57 15.19
CA ALA A 34 5.99 19.52 14.08
C ALA A 34 5.55 18.56 12.95
N TYR A 35 5.17 17.31 13.28
CA TYR A 35 4.75 16.30 12.30
C TYR A 35 3.53 16.73 11.47
N ARG A 36 2.52 17.38 12.09
CA ARG A 36 1.29 17.79 11.39
C ARG A 36 1.43 19.05 10.51
N ARG A 37 2.58 19.74 10.56
CA ARG A 37 2.85 20.96 9.76
C ARG A 37 3.54 20.69 8.43
N GLU A 38 3.96 19.46 8.17
CA GLU A 38 4.58 19.07 6.90
C GLU A 38 3.73 19.48 5.69
N ALA A 39 4.42 19.68 4.55
CA ALA A 39 3.77 19.91 3.27
C ALA A 39 2.84 18.74 2.96
N TYR A 40 1.70 19.05 2.34
CA TYR A 40 0.67 18.09 1.92
C TYR A 40 -0.02 17.31 3.05
N ARG A 41 0.49 17.24 4.28
CA ARG A 41 -0.13 16.42 5.33
C ARG A 41 -1.58 16.83 5.64
N PRO A 42 -2.59 15.96 5.39
CA PRO A 42 -3.98 16.26 5.64
C PRO A 42 -4.21 16.76 7.08
N GLN A 43 -5.27 17.53 7.29
CA GLN A 43 -5.58 18.16 8.57
C GLN A 43 -6.80 17.57 9.25
N TYR A 44 -7.62 16.79 8.54
CA TYR A 44 -8.75 16.08 9.13
C TYR A 44 -8.91 14.64 8.61
N HIS A 45 -8.04 14.20 7.70
CA HIS A 45 -7.87 12.79 7.34
C HIS A 45 -6.80 12.10 8.19
N PHE A 46 -7.02 10.82 8.47
CA PHE A 46 -6.03 10.02 9.19
C PHE A 46 -4.81 9.74 8.30
N THR A 47 -3.63 9.81 8.92
CA THR A 47 -2.33 9.43 8.36
C THR A 47 -1.52 8.82 9.50
N PRO A 48 -0.64 7.84 9.27
CA PRO A 48 0.30 7.44 10.30
C PRO A 48 1.23 8.60 10.65
N ASP A 49 1.75 8.61 11.87
CA ASP A 49 2.75 9.59 12.30
C ASP A 49 3.96 9.60 11.34
N ILE A 50 4.47 8.41 11.01
CA ILE A 50 5.54 8.17 10.04
C ILE A 50 5.32 6.87 9.26
N GLY A 51 6.05 6.67 8.16
CA GLY A 51 6.07 5.41 7.41
C GLY A 51 4.98 5.30 6.34
N TRP A 52 4.74 4.10 5.86
CA TRP A 52 3.75 3.81 4.82
C TRP A 52 2.48 3.22 5.41
N MET A 53 1.33 3.74 4.96
CA MET A 53 0.02 3.15 5.20
C MET A 53 -0.67 2.76 3.88
N ASN A 54 -1.37 1.63 3.88
CA ASN A 54 -2.38 1.32 2.87
C ASN A 54 -3.72 0.93 3.51
N ASP A 55 -4.29 -0.20 3.14
CA ASP A 55 -5.65 -0.64 3.45
C ASP A 55 -6.06 -0.40 4.91
N PRO A 56 -7.24 0.20 5.16
CA PRO A 56 -7.86 0.14 6.48
C PRO A 56 -8.22 -1.32 6.81
N ASN A 57 -7.95 -1.71 8.04
CA ASN A 57 -8.18 -3.05 8.54
C ASN A 57 -8.94 -3.00 9.86
N GLY A 58 -9.53 -4.13 10.23
CA GLY A 58 -9.93 -4.34 11.62
C GLY A 58 -10.96 -3.35 12.19
N MET A 59 -11.66 -2.60 11.34
CA MET A 59 -12.50 -1.49 11.80
C MET A 59 -13.67 -1.99 12.63
N VAL A 60 -13.66 -1.68 13.93
CA VAL A 60 -14.63 -2.17 14.92
C VAL A 60 -14.96 -1.07 15.92
N TYR A 61 -16.21 -1.01 16.36
CA TYR A 61 -16.62 -0.14 17.46
C TYR A 61 -16.76 -0.97 18.73
N TYR A 62 -16.00 -0.62 19.76
CA TYR A 62 -15.98 -1.36 21.01
C TYR A 62 -15.76 -0.42 22.20
N HIS A 63 -16.52 -0.60 23.28
CA HIS A 63 -16.42 0.17 24.52
C HIS A 63 -16.39 1.70 24.33
N GLY A 64 -17.21 2.21 23.40
CA GLY A 64 -17.33 3.65 23.18
C GLY A 64 -16.31 4.25 22.21
N VAL A 65 -15.47 3.43 21.59
CA VAL A 65 -14.34 3.84 20.75
C VAL A 65 -14.43 3.19 19.37
N TYR A 66 -14.17 3.98 18.33
CA TYR A 66 -13.91 3.51 16.98
C TYR A 66 -12.43 3.12 16.88
N HIS A 67 -12.17 1.85 16.63
CA HIS A 67 -10.83 1.34 16.33
C HIS A 67 -10.63 1.35 14.81
N LEU A 68 -9.48 1.86 14.39
CA LEU A 68 -8.96 1.80 13.02
C LEU A 68 -7.63 1.06 13.08
N PHE A 69 -7.56 -0.10 12.44
CA PHE A 69 -6.28 -0.73 12.13
C PHE A 69 -5.95 -0.46 10.67
N TYR A 70 -4.71 -0.64 10.27
CA TYR A 70 -4.30 -0.37 8.90
C TYR A 70 -3.02 -1.10 8.56
N GLN A 71 -2.87 -1.49 7.30
CA GLN A 71 -1.61 -2.03 6.78
C GLN A 71 -0.50 -0.98 6.95
N TYR A 72 0.59 -1.37 7.60
CA TYR A 72 1.60 -0.43 8.06
C TYR A 72 3.03 -0.94 7.87
N ASN A 73 3.87 -0.13 7.23
CA ASN A 73 5.32 -0.28 7.31
C ASN A 73 5.90 0.88 8.15
N PRO A 74 6.31 0.64 9.40
CA PRO A 74 6.90 1.65 10.27
C PRO A 74 8.31 2.09 9.87
N TYR A 75 8.96 1.38 8.94
CA TYR A 75 10.39 1.56 8.65
C TYR A 75 10.67 2.45 7.45
N ASP A 76 9.71 2.59 6.55
CA ASP A 76 9.89 3.29 5.28
C ASP A 76 8.55 3.84 4.79
N THR A 77 8.61 4.82 3.89
CA THR A 77 7.45 5.39 3.20
C THR A 77 7.10 4.62 1.93
N VAL A 78 7.59 3.39 1.78
CA VAL A 78 7.17 2.46 0.73
C VAL A 78 6.69 1.15 1.35
N TRP A 79 5.96 0.37 0.56
CA TRP A 79 5.49 -0.93 0.98
C TRP A 79 6.67 -1.85 1.39
N GLY A 80 6.49 -2.61 2.48
CA GLY A 80 7.54 -3.42 3.10
C GLY A 80 6.98 -4.50 4.03
N PRO A 81 7.76 -4.97 5.03
CA PRO A 81 7.27 -5.94 6.01
C PRO A 81 6.02 -5.41 6.72
N MET A 82 4.86 -5.98 6.39
CA MET A 82 3.58 -5.43 6.80
C MET A 82 3.23 -5.79 8.24
N HIS A 83 2.77 -4.76 8.96
CA HIS A 83 2.20 -4.80 10.30
C HIS A 83 0.75 -4.32 10.22
N TRP A 84 0.00 -4.49 11.30
CA TRP A 84 -1.18 -3.67 11.56
C TRP A 84 -0.83 -2.52 12.49
N GLY A 85 -0.88 -1.30 11.97
CA GLY A 85 -0.96 -0.09 12.79
C GLY A 85 -2.32 0.00 13.49
N HIS A 86 -2.45 0.91 14.46
CA HIS A 86 -3.68 1.07 15.24
C HIS A 86 -3.89 2.53 15.64
N ALA A 87 -5.11 3.02 15.48
CA ALA A 87 -5.58 4.29 15.98
C ALA A 87 -6.99 4.17 16.58
N GLU A 88 -7.29 5.06 17.52
CA GLU A 88 -8.57 5.14 18.22
C GLU A 88 -9.20 6.52 18.03
N SER A 89 -10.52 6.56 17.90
CA SER A 89 -11.29 7.79 17.88
C SER A 89 -12.64 7.64 18.59
N LYS A 90 -13.19 8.74 19.08
CA LYS A 90 -14.57 8.80 19.59
C LYS A 90 -15.57 9.36 18.57
N ASP A 91 -15.08 9.97 17.50
CA ASP A 91 -15.89 10.71 16.52
C ASP A 91 -15.44 10.49 15.07
N MET A 92 -14.46 9.61 14.85
CA MET A 92 -13.82 9.30 13.57
C MET A 92 -13.15 10.51 12.88
N ILE A 93 -12.98 11.62 13.60
CA ILE A 93 -12.31 12.84 13.13
C ILE A 93 -11.02 13.07 13.92
N ASN A 94 -11.11 13.00 15.25
CA ASN A 94 -9.98 13.18 16.16
C ASN A 94 -9.38 11.82 16.49
N TRP A 95 -8.11 11.62 16.14
CA TRP A 95 -7.45 10.32 16.22
C TRP A 95 -6.29 10.30 17.21
N LYS A 96 -6.18 9.22 17.97
CA LYS A 96 -5.02 8.90 18.79
C LYS A 96 -4.34 7.66 18.22
N GLN A 97 -3.12 7.82 17.71
CA GLN A 97 -2.34 6.67 17.27
C GLN A 97 -1.87 5.86 18.49
N LYS A 98 -1.91 4.53 18.34
CA LYS A 98 -1.56 3.54 19.36
C LYS A 98 -0.30 2.79 18.93
N SER A 99 0.19 1.90 19.79
CA SER A 99 1.24 0.96 19.41
C SER A 99 0.77 0.05 18.28
N ILE A 100 1.72 -0.49 17.51
CA ILE A 100 1.43 -1.53 16.51
C ILE A 100 0.66 -2.69 17.16
N ALA A 101 -0.44 -3.09 16.53
CA ALA A 101 -1.33 -4.12 17.03
C ALA A 101 -0.81 -5.53 16.71
N LEU A 102 -0.44 -5.77 15.45
CA LEU A 102 0.10 -7.05 14.99
C LEU A 102 1.39 -6.83 14.21
N ALA A 103 2.45 -7.52 14.63
CA ALA A 103 3.74 -7.52 13.97
C ALA A 103 3.99 -8.84 13.20
N PRO A 104 4.75 -8.81 12.09
CA PRO A 104 5.18 -10.01 11.39
C PRO A 104 6.07 -10.87 12.29
N ASP A 105 6.07 -12.18 12.05
CA ASP A 105 6.94 -13.13 12.76
C ASP A 105 7.50 -14.17 11.80
N THR A 106 8.03 -15.29 12.32
CA THR A 106 8.57 -16.38 11.48
C THR A 106 7.55 -17.01 10.53
N ASN A 107 6.26 -16.79 10.75
CA ASN A 107 5.20 -17.30 9.88
C ASN A 107 5.02 -16.45 8.62
N GLY A 108 5.23 -15.14 8.70
CA GLY A 108 5.12 -14.21 7.57
C GLY A 108 4.69 -12.79 7.94
N ASP A 109 4.46 -11.99 6.88
CA ASP A 109 3.92 -10.63 7.00
C ASP A 109 2.43 -10.63 7.35
N ILE A 110 1.97 -9.57 8.04
CA ILE A 110 0.57 -9.41 8.44
C ILE A 110 -0.14 -8.61 7.34
N PHE A 111 -1.01 -9.27 6.59
CA PHE A 111 -1.83 -8.67 5.53
C PHE A 111 -3.23 -8.33 6.04
N SER A 112 -4.02 -7.71 5.18
CA SER A 112 -5.33 -7.15 5.49
C SER A 112 -6.31 -8.16 6.09
N GLY A 113 -7.35 -7.64 6.73
CA GLY A 113 -8.35 -8.44 7.42
C GLY A 113 -9.27 -7.60 8.32
N SER A 114 -9.97 -8.26 9.24
CA SER A 114 -11.06 -7.68 10.02
C SER A 114 -10.98 -8.03 11.50
N VAL A 115 -11.70 -7.26 12.33
CA VAL A 115 -11.88 -7.52 13.76
C VAL A 115 -13.37 -7.57 14.05
N VAL A 116 -13.77 -8.51 14.90
CA VAL A 116 -15.14 -8.64 15.42
C VAL A 116 -15.11 -8.65 16.95
N VAL A 117 -16.23 -8.26 17.56
CA VAL A 117 -16.44 -8.50 18.99
C VAL A 117 -17.11 -9.85 19.20
N ASP A 118 -16.50 -10.73 19.99
CA ASP A 118 -17.10 -12.04 20.35
C ASP A 118 -18.01 -11.90 21.58
N TRP A 119 -19.17 -11.24 21.38
CA TRP A 119 -20.13 -10.91 22.44
C TRP A 119 -20.60 -12.10 23.29
N ASN A 120 -20.63 -13.30 22.70
CA ASN A 120 -21.15 -14.51 23.35
C ASN A 120 -20.03 -15.47 23.76
N ASN A 121 -18.76 -15.03 23.68
CA ASN A 121 -17.60 -15.88 23.90
C ASN A 121 -17.66 -17.21 23.13
N SER A 122 -18.18 -17.17 21.90
CA SER A 122 -18.34 -18.34 21.04
C SER A 122 -16.99 -19.03 20.76
N SER A 123 -15.91 -18.25 20.79
CA SER A 123 -14.53 -18.75 20.71
C SER A 123 -14.05 -19.46 21.97
N GLY A 124 -14.61 -19.15 23.13
CA GLY A 124 -14.12 -19.59 24.44
C GLY A 124 -12.82 -18.92 24.88
N LEU A 125 -12.33 -17.89 24.17
CA LEU A 125 -11.07 -17.20 24.46
C LEU A 125 -11.17 -16.26 25.68
N PHE A 126 -12.38 -15.82 26.02
CA PHE A 126 -12.62 -14.74 26.99
C PHE A 126 -13.10 -15.24 28.35
N ASN A 127 -12.96 -16.54 28.66
CA ASN A 127 -13.37 -17.16 29.93
C ASN A 127 -12.74 -16.53 31.20
N LYS A 128 -11.67 -15.75 31.04
CA LYS A 128 -10.96 -15.07 32.14
C LYS A 128 -11.22 -13.56 32.19
N VAL A 129 -12.01 -13.03 31.25
CA VAL A 129 -12.43 -11.63 31.20
C VAL A 129 -13.78 -11.52 31.93
N SER A 130 -13.99 -10.47 32.72
CA SER A 130 -15.13 -10.37 33.64
C SER A 130 -16.50 -10.42 32.96
N ASP A 131 -16.63 -9.82 31.78
CA ASP A 131 -17.86 -9.84 30.98
C ASP A 131 -17.88 -10.97 29.93
N HIS A 132 -16.83 -11.78 29.86
CA HIS A 132 -16.63 -12.84 28.88
C HIS A 132 -16.65 -12.34 27.43
N THR A 133 -16.26 -11.09 27.17
CA THR A 133 -16.20 -10.53 25.83
C THR A 133 -14.80 -10.05 25.47
N GLY A 134 -14.56 -9.83 24.18
CA GLY A 134 -13.32 -9.25 23.69
C GLY A 134 -13.25 -9.23 22.18
N LEU A 135 -12.10 -8.78 21.67
CA LEU A 135 -11.88 -8.58 20.24
C LEU A 135 -11.15 -9.78 19.63
N VAL A 136 -11.60 -10.22 18.46
CA VAL A 136 -10.95 -11.25 17.65
C VAL A 136 -10.61 -10.69 16.29
N ALA A 137 -9.33 -10.70 15.94
CA ALA A 137 -8.80 -10.28 14.66
C ALA A 137 -8.59 -11.50 13.75
N PHE A 138 -9.01 -11.36 12.51
CA PHE A 138 -8.77 -12.28 11.40
C PHE A 138 -7.91 -11.56 10.38
N TYR A 139 -6.79 -12.16 10.01
CA TYR A 139 -5.83 -11.54 9.12
C TYR A 139 -5.18 -12.58 8.22
N THR A 140 -4.74 -12.15 7.04
CA THR A 140 -3.94 -12.99 6.18
C THR A 140 -2.48 -13.00 6.64
N THR A 141 -1.87 -14.17 6.76
CA THR A 141 -0.42 -14.30 6.89
C THR A 141 0.18 -14.56 5.51
N ASN A 142 1.02 -13.65 5.03
CA ASN A 142 1.74 -13.80 3.77
C ASN A 142 3.13 -14.41 4.04
N SER A 143 3.25 -15.72 3.84
CA SER A 143 4.47 -16.47 4.16
C SER A 143 5.39 -16.54 2.95
N ALA A 144 6.49 -15.78 2.98
CA ALA A 144 7.55 -15.89 1.98
C ALA A 144 8.24 -17.28 2.00
N VAL A 145 8.32 -17.92 3.16
CA VAL A 145 8.97 -19.24 3.33
C VAL A 145 8.13 -20.36 2.74
N ALA A 146 6.82 -20.36 3.01
CA ALA A 146 5.90 -21.34 2.45
C ALA A 146 5.45 -20.98 1.02
N SER A 147 5.70 -19.76 0.56
CA SER A 147 5.15 -19.19 -0.67
C SER A 147 3.61 -19.29 -0.70
N GLN A 148 2.97 -19.01 0.44
CA GLN A 148 1.53 -19.18 0.65
C GLN A 148 0.90 -18.02 1.42
N GLN A 149 -0.38 -17.76 1.14
CA GLN A 149 -1.26 -16.87 1.91
C GLN A 149 -2.31 -17.71 2.62
N TYR A 150 -2.42 -17.59 3.93
CA TYR A 150 -3.40 -18.33 4.73
C TYR A 150 -4.03 -17.45 5.81
N GLN A 151 -5.20 -17.85 6.30
CA GLN A 151 -5.94 -17.05 7.28
C GLN A 151 -5.52 -17.45 8.69
N SER A 152 -5.22 -16.44 9.49
CA SER A 152 -4.76 -16.54 10.87
C SER A 152 -5.67 -15.72 11.78
N MET A 153 -5.56 -15.95 13.08
CA MET A 153 -6.40 -15.32 14.09
C MET A 153 -5.57 -14.78 15.25
N ALA A 154 -5.97 -13.65 15.82
CA ALA A 154 -5.45 -13.12 17.08
C ALA A 154 -6.61 -12.62 17.96
N TYR A 155 -6.38 -12.44 19.25
CA TYR A 155 -7.39 -11.92 20.15
C TYR A 155 -6.80 -10.92 21.15
N SER A 156 -7.65 -10.01 21.61
CA SER A 156 -7.32 -9.01 22.63
C SER A 156 -8.33 -9.07 23.77
N THR A 157 -7.81 -9.06 25.00
CA THR A 157 -8.58 -9.06 26.25
C THR A 157 -8.50 -7.71 26.97
N ASP A 158 -7.95 -6.68 26.31
CA ASP A 158 -7.65 -5.36 26.87
C ASP A 158 -8.03 -4.24 25.87
N ASP A 159 -9.22 -4.40 25.29
CA ASP A 159 -9.87 -3.44 24.39
C ASP A 159 -9.01 -3.07 23.17
N GLY A 160 -8.28 -4.05 22.63
CA GLY A 160 -7.45 -3.87 21.43
C GLY A 160 -6.07 -3.28 21.70
N SER A 161 -5.68 -3.06 22.96
CA SER A 161 -4.37 -2.49 23.32
C SER A 161 -3.22 -3.46 23.06
N THR A 162 -3.41 -4.76 23.33
CA THR A 162 -2.44 -5.81 23.02
C THR A 162 -3.13 -7.02 22.39
N TRP A 163 -2.37 -7.79 21.60
CA TRP A 163 -2.89 -8.89 20.82
C TRP A 163 -2.08 -10.17 21.02
N THR A 164 -2.79 -11.28 21.21
CA THR A 164 -2.20 -12.62 21.26
C THR A 164 -2.57 -13.38 19.99
N LYS A 165 -1.57 -13.79 19.20
CA LYS A 165 -1.78 -14.65 18.03
C LYS A 165 -2.27 -16.04 18.48
N TYR A 166 -3.42 -16.45 17.99
CA TYR A 166 -3.99 -17.76 18.27
C TYR A 166 -3.10 -18.86 17.65
N ASN A 167 -2.90 -19.95 18.40
CA ASN A 167 -2.05 -21.08 17.99
C ASN A 167 -0.64 -20.66 17.49
N GLY A 168 -0.09 -19.57 18.04
CA GLY A 168 1.21 -19.03 17.64
C GLY A 168 1.25 -18.47 16.21
N GLY A 169 0.11 -18.05 15.65
CA GLY A 169 0.01 -17.48 14.29
C GLY A 169 -0.11 -18.51 13.18
N LYS A 170 -0.34 -19.79 13.52
CA LYS A 170 -0.60 -20.86 12.56
C LYS A 170 -1.97 -20.70 11.89
N PRO A 171 -2.15 -21.25 10.67
CA PRO A 171 -3.40 -21.11 9.93
C PRO A 171 -4.61 -21.69 10.68
N ILE A 172 -5.71 -20.93 10.67
CA ILE A 172 -7.07 -21.42 10.93
C ILE A 172 -7.77 -21.85 9.63
N ILE A 173 -7.37 -21.28 8.49
CA ILE A 173 -7.78 -21.72 7.16
C ILE A 173 -6.52 -21.72 6.28
N ALA A 174 -6.10 -22.91 5.84
CA ALA A 174 -4.97 -23.05 4.93
C ALA A 174 -5.37 -22.62 3.50
N GLN A 175 -4.39 -22.19 2.71
CA GLN A 175 -4.59 -21.92 1.28
C GLN A 175 -5.02 -23.21 0.56
N PRO A 176 -6.16 -23.22 -0.13
CA PRO A 176 -6.51 -24.35 -1.00
C PRO A 176 -5.52 -24.45 -2.17
N GLU A 177 -5.31 -25.66 -2.68
CA GLU A 177 -4.47 -25.88 -3.87
C GLU A 177 -4.98 -25.05 -5.06
N ASN A 178 -4.07 -24.51 -5.86
CA ASN A 178 -4.36 -23.73 -7.08
C ASN A 178 -5.26 -22.50 -6.88
N THR A 179 -5.32 -21.96 -5.65
CA THR A 179 -6.05 -20.72 -5.35
C THR A 179 -5.02 -19.61 -5.12
N PRO A 180 -4.49 -18.96 -6.18
CA PRO A 180 -3.64 -17.79 -6.00
C PRO A 180 -4.41 -16.70 -5.24
N ASP A 181 -3.71 -15.79 -4.57
CA ASP A 181 -4.33 -14.64 -3.94
C ASP A 181 -5.47 -15.00 -2.97
N PHE A 182 -5.11 -15.65 -1.85
CA PHE A 182 -6.05 -16.13 -0.84
C PHE A 182 -5.97 -15.25 0.42
N ARG A 183 -6.70 -14.13 0.43
CA ARG A 183 -6.46 -13.06 1.40
C ARG A 183 -7.68 -12.21 1.76
N ASP A 184 -7.46 -11.33 2.72
CA ASP A 184 -8.33 -10.23 3.16
C ASP A 184 -9.66 -10.72 3.78
N PRO A 185 -9.61 -11.51 4.87
CA PRO A 185 -10.81 -12.07 5.48
C PRO A 185 -11.63 -10.98 6.20
N LYS A 186 -12.83 -10.73 5.69
CA LYS A 186 -13.89 -10.00 6.42
C LYS A 186 -14.79 -11.00 7.15
N VAL A 187 -14.86 -10.87 8.47
CA VAL A 187 -15.75 -11.64 9.32
C VAL A 187 -16.89 -10.76 9.85
N SER A 188 -18.10 -11.30 9.83
CA SER A 188 -19.30 -10.68 10.40
C SER A 188 -20.25 -11.74 10.99
N TRP A 189 -21.15 -11.30 11.87
CA TRP A 189 -22.21 -12.15 12.43
C TRP A 189 -23.46 -12.11 11.54
N ASP A 190 -23.90 -13.28 11.09
CA ASP A 190 -25.16 -13.44 10.36
C ASP A 190 -26.31 -13.70 11.35
N ASN A 191 -27.09 -12.65 11.61
CA ASN A 191 -28.22 -12.70 12.54
C ASN A 191 -29.39 -13.57 12.02
N GLU A 192 -29.52 -13.77 10.71
CA GLU A 192 -30.62 -14.54 10.13
C GLU A 192 -30.38 -16.04 10.31
N HIS A 193 -29.11 -16.46 10.21
CA HIS A 193 -28.71 -17.86 10.27
C HIS A 193 -27.96 -18.24 11.55
N ASN A 194 -27.74 -17.29 12.46
CA ASN A 194 -27.07 -17.46 13.76
C ASN A 194 -25.68 -18.11 13.68
N LYS A 195 -24.82 -17.57 12.82
CA LYS A 195 -23.45 -18.07 12.63
C LYS A 195 -22.49 -16.95 12.23
N TRP A 196 -21.21 -17.19 12.43
CA TRP A 196 -20.16 -16.35 11.87
C TRP A 196 -19.98 -16.65 10.39
N VAL A 197 -19.82 -15.61 9.59
CA VAL A 197 -19.55 -15.69 8.15
C VAL A 197 -18.25 -14.95 7.87
N MET A 198 -17.38 -15.58 7.08
CA MET A 198 -16.16 -14.99 6.56
C MET A 198 -16.30 -14.91 5.03
N VAL A 199 -16.02 -13.74 4.47
CA VAL A 199 -15.76 -13.56 3.04
C VAL A 199 -14.29 -13.20 2.85
N LEU A 200 -13.65 -13.79 1.84
CA LEU A 200 -12.26 -13.50 1.49
C LEU A 200 -12.07 -13.55 -0.03
N ALA A 201 -11.00 -12.92 -0.52
CA ALA A 201 -10.56 -13.02 -1.90
C ALA A 201 -9.80 -14.33 -2.12
N ALA A 202 -10.07 -14.98 -3.25
CA ALA A 202 -9.52 -16.27 -3.63
C ALA A 202 -9.30 -16.29 -5.16
N GLY A 203 -8.24 -15.61 -5.62
CA GLY A 203 -7.93 -15.42 -7.02
C GLY A 203 -8.85 -14.38 -7.66
N ASN A 204 -9.69 -14.81 -8.61
CA ASN A 204 -10.63 -13.96 -9.34
C ASN A 204 -12.08 -14.07 -8.81
N GLN A 205 -12.24 -14.56 -7.59
CA GLN A 205 -13.55 -14.75 -6.95
C GLN A 205 -13.46 -14.48 -5.45
N THR A 206 -14.63 -14.36 -4.83
CA THR A 206 -14.77 -14.40 -3.36
C THR A 206 -15.21 -15.79 -2.93
N GLN A 207 -14.74 -16.23 -1.76
CA GLN A 207 -15.22 -17.45 -1.10
C GLN A 207 -15.88 -17.12 0.22
N PHE A 208 -16.94 -17.85 0.54
CA PHE A 208 -17.67 -17.74 1.81
C PHE A 208 -17.37 -18.95 2.69
N TYR A 209 -17.12 -18.68 3.97
CA TYR A 209 -16.94 -19.67 5.01
C TYR A 209 -17.88 -19.38 6.18
N SER A 210 -18.29 -20.41 6.89
CA SER A 210 -19.07 -20.27 8.13
C SER A 210 -18.41 -20.94 9.32
N SER A 211 -18.64 -20.39 10.51
CA SER A 211 -18.19 -20.93 11.79
C SER A 211 -19.21 -20.71 12.90
N ASN A 212 -19.21 -21.60 13.89
CA ASN A 212 -19.96 -21.42 15.14
C ASN A 212 -19.07 -20.92 16.29
N ASP A 213 -17.74 -20.98 16.15
CA ASP A 213 -16.79 -20.81 17.25
C ASP A 213 -15.57 -19.95 16.88
N LEU A 214 -15.62 -19.25 15.75
CA LEU A 214 -14.55 -18.40 15.20
C LEU A 214 -13.24 -19.13 14.85
N LYS A 215 -13.09 -20.40 15.20
CA LYS A 215 -11.85 -21.19 15.06
C LYS A 215 -11.95 -22.21 13.92
N ASN A 216 -13.08 -22.90 13.85
CA ASN A 216 -13.34 -23.96 12.88
C ASN A 216 -14.21 -23.42 11.76
N TRP A 217 -13.68 -23.38 10.54
CA TRP A 217 -14.33 -22.77 9.38
C TRP A 217 -14.60 -23.82 8.30
N THR A 218 -15.80 -23.75 7.71
CA THR A 218 -16.21 -24.60 6.58
C THR A 218 -16.55 -23.72 5.40
N LYS A 219 -15.97 -23.99 4.21
CA LYS A 219 -16.35 -23.30 2.97
C LYS A 219 -17.79 -23.62 2.61
N THR A 220 -18.63 -22.61 2.42
CA THR A 220 -20.07 -22.75 2.13
C THR A 220 -20.46 -22.34 0.72
N GLY A 221 -19.68 -21.47 0.07
CA GLY A 221 -19.99 -20.99 -1.27
C GLY A 221 -18.90 -20.10 -1.86
N GLU A 222 -19.18 -19.56 -3.04
CA GLU A 222 -18.30 -18.64 -3.77
C GLU A 222 -19.14 -17.71 -4.67
N PHE A 223 -18.57 -16.57 -5.05
CA PHE A 223 -19.17 -15.60 -5.96
C PHE A 223 -18.08 -14.94 -6.81
N GLY A 224 -18.34 -14.74 -8.10
CA GLY A 224 -17.41 -14.12 -9.04
C GLY A 224 -17.16 -14.94 -10.31
N ALA A 225 -18.08 -15.81 -10.71
CA ALA A 225 -18.04 -16.44 -12.02
C ALA A 225 -18.10 -15.39 -13.15
N GLU A 226 -17.70 -15.77 -14.36
CA GLU A 226 -17.73 -14.88 -15.53
C GLU A 226 -19.14 -14.28 -15.71
N GLY A 227 -19.21 -12.95 -15.90
CA GLY A 227 -20.46 -12.20 -15.99
C GLY A 227 -21.07 -11.74 -14.66
N GLN A 228 -20.47 -12.09 -13.50
CA GLN A 228 -20.95 -11.68 -12.17
C GLN A 228 -20.34 -10.40 -11.61
N ALA A 229 -19.20 -9.95 -12.13
CA ALA A 229 -18.51 -8.73 -11.69
C ALA A 229 -17.36 -8.39 -12.67
N SER A 230 -16.66 -7.27 -12.43
CA SER A 230 -15.43 -6.97 -13.18
C SER A 230 -14.27 -7.83 -12.66
N HIS A 231 -13.46 -8.35 -13.59
CA HIS A 231 -12.25 -9.13 -13.32
C HIS A 231 -10.99 -8.43 -13.83
N ALA A 232 -11.05 -7.11 -14.00
CA ALA A 232 -9.96 -6.33 -14.57
C ALA A 232 -8.68 -6.36 -13.72
N GLY A 233 -8.81 -6.44 -12.40
CA GLY A 233 -7.71 -6.52 -11.45
C GLY A 233 -7.86 -7.71 -10.51
N VAL A 234 -6.82 -7.97 -9.72
CA VAL A 234 -6.89 -8.95 -8.63
C VAL A 234 -7.98 -8.51 -7.64
N TRP A 235 -8.81 -9.45 -7.20
CA TRP A 235 -9.83 -9.15 -6.21
C TRP A 235 -9.21 -9.08 -4.83
N GLU A 236 -9.54 -8.04 -4.07
CA GLU A 236 -9.01 -7.77 -2.75
C GLU A 236 -10.11 -7.21 -1.84
N CYS A 237 -9.84 -7.23 -0.54
CA CYS A 237 -10.64 -6.58 0.51
C CYS A 237 -12.17 -6.70 0.31
N PRO A 238 -12.74 -7.92 0.20
CA PRO A 238 -14.18 -8.06 0.12
C PRO A 238 -14.83 -7.69 1.46
N ASP A 239 -16.04 -7.10 1.40
CA ASP A 239 -16.89 -6.89 2.56
C ASP A 239 -18.32 -7.37 2.26
N LEU A 240 -18.96 -8.04 3.22
CA LEU A 240 -20.31 -8.58 3.11
C LEU A 240 -21.14 -8.07 4.30
N TYR A 241 -22.14 -7.25 4.00
CA TYR A 241 -22.97 -6.62 5.01
C TYR A 241 -24.41 -6.43 4.55
N GLN A 242 -25.33 -6.42 5.52
CA GLN A 242 -26.75 -6.19 5.27
C GLN A 242 -27.11 -4.71 5.48
N MET A 243 -27.97 -4.17 4.62
CA MET A 243 -28.52 -2.83 4.72
C MET A 243 -30.04 -2.83 4.58
N THR A 244 -30.71 -1.90 5.28
CA THR A 244 -32.13 -1.64 5.07
C THR A 244 -32.30 -0.64 3.92
N VAL A 245 -33.20 -0.92 2.99
CA VAL A 245 -33.54 -0.02 1.89
C VAL A 245 -34.28 1.19 2.45
N SER A 246 -33.76 2.39 2.19
CA SER A 246 -34.31 3.64 2.72
C SER A 246 -35.76 3.83 2.30
N GLY A 247 -36.62 4.13 3.29
CA GLY A 247 -38.06 4.30 3.07
C GLY A 247 -38.85 3.01 2.88
N GLN A 248 -38.21 1.83 2.99
CA GLN A 248 -38.83 0.52 2.81
C GLN A 248 -38.46 -0.41 3.96
N ASN A 249 -39.34 -1.36 4.30
CA ASN A 249 -39.00 -2.42 5.27
C ASN A 249 -38.41 -3.65 4.56
N ILE A 250 -37.47 -3.40 3.65
CA ILE A 250 -36.77 -4.42 2.86
C ILE A 250 -35.30 -4.38 3.25
N LYS A 251 -34.72 -5.54 3.52
CA LYS A 251 -33.28 -5.68 3.74
C LYS A 251 -32.64 -6.35 2.53
N LYS A 252 -31.43 -5.92 2.20
CA LYS A 252 -30.62 -6.51 1.14
C LYS A 252 -29.19 -6.68 1.62
N TRP A 253 -28.52 -7.68 1.08
CA TRP A 253 -27.11 -7.90 1.28
C TRP A 253 -26.32 -7.14 0.22
N VAL A 254 -25.20 -6.57 0.62
CA VAL A 254 -24.24 -5.91 -0.24
C VAL A 254 -22.93 -6.65 -0.13
N LEU A 255 -22.39 -7.05 -1.28
CA LEU A 255 -21.04 -7.57 -1.42
C LEU A 255 -20.21 -6.49 -2.13
N SER A 256 -19.27 -5.88 -1.41
CA SER A 256 -18.29 -4.98 -2.01
C SER A 256 -16.97 -5.69 -2.23
N ILE A 257 -16.30 -5.39 -3.34
CA ILE A 257 -15.06 -6.01 -3.79
C ILE A 257 -14.15 -4.91 -4.29
N ASN A 258 -12.88 -4.97 -3.92
CA ASN A 258 -11.85 -4.06 -4.39
C ASN A 258 -11.06 -4.73 -5.53
N LEU A 259 -10.68 -3.95 -6.55
CA LEU A 259 -9.89 -4.38 -7.69
C LEU A 259 -8.50 -3.75 -7.62
N GLY A 260 -7.46 -4.58 -7.54
CA GLY A 260 -6.08 -4.14 -7.64
C GLY A 260 -5.77 -3.46 -8.97
N SER A 261 -4.57 -2.86 -9.07
CA SER A 261 -4.23 -1.99 -10.21
C SER A 261 -4.40 -2.67 -11.57
N SER A 262 -5.23 -2.08 -12.44
CA SER A 262 -5.44 -2.54 -13.82
C SER A 262 -5.55 -1.40 -14.82
N VAL A 263 -5.25 -1.74 -16.09
CA VAL A 263 -5.39 -0.86 -17.26
C VAL A 263 -6.32 -1.45 -18.34
N SER A 264 -7.07 -2.50 -17.98
CA SER A 264 -8.10 -3.14 -18.82
C SER A 264 -9.28 -2.20 -19.07
N PRO A 265 -10.04 -2.34 -20.19
CA PRO A 265 -11.31 -1.64 -20.39
C PRO A 265 -12.35 -1.85 -19.28
N ASP A 266 -12.24 -2.91 -18.48
CA ASP A 266 -13.12 -3.19 -17.34
C ASP A 266 -12.56 -2.69 -15.98
N SER A 267 -11.48 -1.89 -16.01
CA SER A 267 -10.85 -1.31 -14.82
C SER A 267 -11.81 -0.36 -14.08
N PRO A 268 -11.46 0.03 -12.85
CA PRO A 268 -12.06 1.19 -12.19
C PRO A 268 -12.17 2.41 -13.14
N PRO A 269 -13.18 3.29 -12.98
CA PRO A 269 -13.45 4.38 -13.93
C PRO A 269 -12.26 5.31 -14.14
N ALA A 270 -11.53 5.65 -13.06
CA ALA A 270 -10.29 6.41 -13.15
C ALA A 270 -9.04 5.54 -13.38
N GLY A 271 -9.21 4.22 -13.38
CA GLY A 271 -8.16 3.25 -13.58
C GLY A 271 -7.24 2.98 -12.39
N GLY A 272 -6.30 2.06 -12.58
CA GLY A 272 -5.51 1.55 -11.46
C GLY A 272 -6.40 0.75 -10.52
N SER A 273 -6.33 1.03 -9.22
CA SER A 273 -7.13 0.34 -8.20
C SER A 273 -8.45 1.06 -7.89
N GLY A 274 -9.49 0.33 -7.48
CA GLY A 274 -10.80 0.91 -7.14
C GLY A 274 -11.80 -0.08 -6.57
N MET A 275 -12.98 0.39 -6.18
CA MET A 275 -13.96 -0.38 -5.39
C MET A 275 -15.32 -0.48 -6.08
N MET A 276 -15.82 -1.71 -6.24
CA MET A 276 -17.15 -2.02 -6.76
C MET A 276 -18.06 -2.66 -5.71
N TYR A 277 -19.37 -2.64 -5.96
CA TYR A 277 -20.34 -3.36 -5.13
C TYR A 277 -21.46 -4.00 -5.96
N VAL A 278 -21.99 -5.09 -5.40
CA VAL A 278 -23.14 -5.84 -5.91
C VAL A 278 -24.18 -5.94 -4.80
N VAL A 279 -25.45 -5.70 -5.14
CA VAL A 279 -26.58 -5.84 -4.21
C VAL A 279 -27.31 -7.13 -4.54
N GLY A 280 -27.76 -7.84 -3.51
CA GLY A 280 -28.45 -9.13 -3.66
C GLY A 280 -28.96 -9.67 -2.34
N ASP A 281 -29.12 -10.98 -2.28
CA ASP A 281 -29.53 -11.74 -1.10
C ASP A 281 -28.42 -12.74 -0.71
N PHE A 282 -28.38 -13.14 0.56
CA PHE A 282 -27.43 -14.13 1.07
C PHE A 282 -28.19 -15.15 1.92
N ASP A 283 -28.07 -16.43 1.57
CA ASP A 283 -28.81 -17.55 2.23
C ASP A 283 -28.03 -18.18 3.39
N GLY A 284 -27.01 -17.47 3.89
CA GLY A 284 -26.06 -17.99 4.86
C GLY A 284 -24.93 -18.81 4.23
N SER A 285 -24.95 -19.08 2.92
CA SER A 285 -23.95 -19.90 2.23
C SER A 285 -23.47 -19.31 0.91
N LYS A 286 -24.40 -18.78 0.09
CA LYS A 286 -24.17 -18.23 -1.24
C LYS A 286 -24.76 -16.83 -1.35
N PHE A 287 -24.05 -15.95 -2.05
CA PHE A 287 -24.54 -14.65 -2.44
C PHE A 287 -25.26 -14.73 -3.81
N ILE A 288 -26.48 -14.21 -3.87
CA ILE A 288 -27.32 -14.21 -5.06
C ILE A 288 -27.56 -12.74 -5.46
N ALA A 289 -26.83 -12.29 -6.47
CA ALA A 289 -26.92 -10.92 -6.97
C ALA A 289 -28.30 -10.62 -7.59
N ASP A 290 -28.78 -9.39 -7.40
CA ASP A 290 -29.98 -8.89 -8.07
C ASP A 290 -29.69 -8.72 -9.58
N PRO A 291 -30.52 -9.28 -10.49
CA PRO A 291 -30.34 -9.20 -11.94
C PRO A 291 -30.23 -7.78 -12.49
N LYS A 292 -29.43 -7.59 -13.54
CA LYS A 292 -29.32 -6.32 -14.28
C LYS A 292 -29.53 -6.52 -15.77
N PHE A 293 -30.03 -5.48 -16.44
CA PHE A 293 -30.31 -5.50 -17.88
C PHE A 293 -29.80 -4.23 -18.56
N THR A 294 -29.30 -4.37 -19.77
CA THR A 294 -28.94 -3.26 -20.66
C THR A 294 -29.63 -3.44 -22.01
N VAL A 295 -29.84 -2.32 -22.72
CA VAL A 295 -30.44 -2.30 -24.05
C VAL A 295 -29.52 -1.55 -25.00
N SER A 296 -29.21 -2.14 -26.15
CA SER A 296 -28.53 -1.44 -27.25
C SER A 296 -29.48 -1.29 -28.42
N ASN A 297 -29.73 -0.03 -28.79
CA ASN A 297 -30.58 0.38 -29.91
C ASN A 297 -29.69 0.62 -31.15
N ASN A 298 -29.70 -0.31 -32.11
CA ASN A 298 -28.67 -0.45 -33.13
C ASN A 298 -29.16 -0.01 -34.52
N ILE A 299 -28.41 0.88 -35.18
CA ILE A 299 -28.71 1.25 -36.58
C ILE A 299 -28.48 0.07 -37.52
N GLY A 300 -29.53 -0.37 -38.20
CA GLY A 300 -29.43 -1.36 -39.27
C GLY A 300 -29.03 -2.77 -38.82
N ALA A 301 -29.10 -3.04 -37.51
CA ALA A 301 -28.93 -4.36 -36.90
C ALA A 301 -30.05 -4.59 -35.87
N SER A 302 -30.26 -5.84 -35.44
CA SER A 302 -31.25 -6.10 -34.38
C SER A 302 -30.86 -5.39 -33.09
N ASP A 303 -31.85 -4.78 -32.44
CA ASP A 303 -31.70 -4.30 -31.08
C ASP A 303 -31.51 -5.47 -30.13
N ILE A 304 -30.74 -5.23 -29.07
CA ILE A 304 -30.39 -6.27 -28.12
C ILE A 304 -30.74 -5.86 -26.70
N VAL A 305 -31.29 -6.80 -25.94
CA VAL A 305 -31.39 -6.71 -24.49
C VAL A 305 -30.47 -7.76 -23.89
N LYS A 306 -29.50 -7.32 -23.07
CA LYS A 306 -28.56 -8.22 -22.40
C LYS A 306 -28.85 -8.25 -20.91
N GLY A 307 -29.08 -9.44 -20.37
CA GLY A 307 -29.21 -9.69 -18.94
C GLY A 307 -27.90 -10.15 -18.32
N TYR A 308 -27.68 -9.74 -17.07
CA TYR A 308 -26.51 -10.00 -16.24
C TYR A 308 -26.95 -10.47 -14.85
N TYR A 309 -26.05 -11.15 -14.13
CA TYR A 309 -26.31 -11.67 -12.79
C TYR A 309 -27.47 -12.68 -12.73
N LEU A 310 -27.63 -13.46 -13.80
CA LEU A 310 -28.67 -14.47 -13.91
C LEU A 310 -28.18 -15.84 -13.44
N LEU A 311 -29.11 -16.71 -13.06
CA LEU A 311 -28.83 -18.09 -12.71
C LEU A 311 -28.93 -18.98 -13.98
N PRO A 312 -28.13 -20.05 -14.09
CA PRO A 312 -28.30 -21.05 -15.15
C PRO A 312 -29.75 -21.55 -15.20
N GLY A 313 -30.32 -21.58 -16.41
CA GLY A 313 -31.72 -21.97 -16.64
C GLY A 313 -32.77 -20.86 -16.45
N ASP A 314 -32.38 -19.65 -16.06
CA ASP A 314 -33.28 -18.48 -16.13
C ASP A 314 -33.64 -18.17 -17.60
N THR A 315 -34.90 -17.83 -17.87
CA THR A 315 -35.31 -17.26 -19.17
C THR A 315 -35.63 -15.78 -19.02
N ILE A 316 -35.07 -14.93 -19.89
CA ILE A 316 -35.40 -13.52 -20.01
C ILE A 316 -36.49 -13.36 -21.08
N ASN A 317 -37.58 -12.69 -20.77
CA ASN A 317 -38.62 -12.27 -21.72
C ASN A 317 -38.66 -10.74 -21.82
N VAL A 318 -38.69 -10.19 -23.03
CA VAL A 318 -38.74 -8.73 -23.28
C VAL A 318 -40.08 -8.35 -23.89
N TYR A 319 -40.70 -7.28 -23.39
CA TYR A 319 -42.03 -6.80 -23.77
C TYR A 319 -42.05 -5.31 -24.11
N ASP A 320 -43.05 -4.90 -24.88
CA ASP A 320 -43.36 -3.50 -25.23
C ASP A 320 -44.31 -2.79 -24.23
N ALA A 321 -44.72 -3.47 -23.15
CA ALA A 321 -45.55 -2.88 -22.10
C ALA A 321 -45.32 -3.54 -20.72
N LYS A 322 -45.65 -2.80 -19.65
CA LYS A 322 -45.56 -3.25 -18.24
C LYS A 322 -46.46 -4.43 -17.93
N GLU A 323 -47.71 -4.38 -18.40
CA GLU A 323 -48.73 -5.42 -18.29
C GLU A 323 -49.44 -5.54 -19.64
N GLY A 324 -49.80 -6.75 -20.06
CA GLY A 324 -50.20 -6.99 -21.46
C GLY A 324 -49.03 -6.80 -22.43
N GLY A 325 -49.28 -6.38 -23.67
CA GLY A 325 -48.23 -6.13 -24.66
C GLY A 325 -47.69 -7.38 -25.38
N ASN A 326 -46.86 -7.15 -26.39
CA ASN A 326 -46.25 -8.18 -27.23
C ASN A 326 -44.89 -8.59 -26.69
N LEU A 327 -44.58 -9.89 -26.79
CA LEU A 327 -43.23 -10.40 -26.56
C LEU A 327 -42.33 -9.98 -27.72
N LEU A 328 -41.31 -9.16 -27.43
CA LEU A 328 -40.32 -8.67 -28.39
C LEU A 328 -39.18 -9.67 -28.60
N GLY A 329 -38.90 -10.52 -27.60
CA GLY A 329 -37.88 -11.57 -27.69
C GLY A 329 -37.72 -12.34 -26.40
N SER A 330 -37.02 -13.48 -26.46
CA SER A 330 -36.70 -14.31 -25.28
C SER A 330 -35.35 -15.02 -25.44
N ALA A 331 -34.66 -15.27 -24.33
CA ALA A 331 -33.42 -16.06 -24.28
C ALA A 331 -33.28 -16.80 -22.95
N THR A 332 -32.69 -17.99 -22.94
CA THR A 332 -32.42 -18.78 -21.73
C THR A 332 -30.92 -18.79 -21.44
N VAL A 333 -30.55 -18.66 -20.17
CA VAL A 333 -29.17 -18.70 -19.69
C VAL A 333 -28.64 -20.12 -19.79
N GLU A 334 -27.52 -20.28 -20.49
CA GLU A 334 -26.86 -21.56 -20.68
C GLU A 334 -26.24 -22.10 -19.38
N ASP A 335 -25.96 -23.41 -19.36
CA ASP A 335 -25.25 -24.05 -18.25
C ASP A 335 -23.86 -23.41 -18.08
N ASN A 336 -23.56 -22.96 -16.86
CA ASN A 336 -22.34 -22.24 -16.47
C ASN A 336 -22.23 -20.77 -16.95
N GLN A 337 -23.28 -20.20 -17.54
CA GLN A 337 -23.32 -18.77 -17.84
C GLN A 337 -24.09 -18.01 -16.76
N SER A 338 -23.81 -16.70 -16.65
CA SER A 338 -24.57 -15.77 -15.82
C SER A 338 -25.17 -14.60 -16.60
N THR A 339 -25.13 -14.69 -17.93
CA THR A 339 -25.67 -13.69 -18.85
C THR A 339 -26.52 -14.36 -19.93
N ALA A 340 -27.45 -13.60 -20.50
CA ALA A 340 -28.16 -14.00 -21.73
C ALA A 340 -28.47 -12.77 -22.57
N THR A 341 -28.38 -12.93 -23.89
CA THR A 341 -28.64 -11.86 -24.86
C THR A 341 -29.90 -12.19 -25.66
N VAL A 342 -30.88 -11.29 -25.60
CA VAL A 342 -32.11 -11.35 -26.37
C VAL A 342 -31.94 -10.45 -27.60
N ASN A 343 -31.98 -11.03 -28.80
CA ASN A 343 -32.13 -10.26 -30.04
C ASN A 343 -33.61 -9.94 -30.22
N LEU A 344 -33.96 -8.66 -30.35
CA LEU A 344 -35.34 -8.24 -30.50
C LEU A 344 -35.83 -8.52 -31.92
N THR A 345 -37.06 -9.05 -32.00
CA THR A 345 -37.73 -9.36 -33.27
C THR A 345 -38.29 -8.12 -33.97
N LYS A 346 -38.38 -6.99 -33.25
CA LYS A 346 -38.87 -5.71 -33.74
C LYS A 346 -37.91 -4.61 -33.32
N ASP A 347 -37.61 -3.74 -34.28
CA ASP A 347 -36.83 -2.51 -34.12
C ASP A 347 -37.53 -1.53 -33.15
N LEU A 348 -36.76 -1.00 -32.20
CA LEU A 348 -37.13 -0.01 -31.19
C LEU A 348 -37.20 1.41 -31.77
N GLY A 349 -36.68 1.61 -32.98
CA GLY A 349 -36.65 2.84 -33.73
C GLY A 349 -35.57 3.82 -33.29
N ASN A 350 -35.37 4.88 -34.07
CA ASN A 350 -34.24 5.82 -33.93
C ASN A 350 -34.27 6.68 -32.65
N GLY A 351 -35.36 6.67 -31.88
CA GLY A 351 -35.54 7.48 -30.67
C GLY A 351 -35.10 6.78 -29.39
N SER A 352 -35.08 7.50 -28.27
CA SER A 352 -35.00 6.89 -26.94
C SER A 352 -36.38 6.41 -26.47
N GLY A 353 -36.42 5.41 -25.58
CA GLY A 353 -37.67 4.80 -25.12
C GLY A 353 -37.48 3.84 -23.95
N LYS A 354 -38.43 2.92 -23.78
CA LYS A 354 -38.46 1.93 -22.70
C LYS A 354 -38.88 0.55 -23.18
N VAL A 355 -38.36 -0.48 -22.53
CA VAL A 355 -38.81 -1.89 -22.66
C VAL A 355 -39.06 -2.49 -21.27
N TRP A 356 -39.80 -3.59 -21.22
CA TRP A 356 -40.11 -4.29 -19.98
C TRP A 356 -39.56 -5.72 -20.00
N VAL A 357 -38.73 -6.05 -19.02
CA VAL A 357 -37.99 -7.32 -18.98
C VAL A 357 -38.48 -8.17 -17.80
N ALA A 358 -38.83 -9.43 -18.05
CA ALA A 358 -39.25 -10.40 -17.04
C ALA A 358 -38.25 -11.56 -16.97
N ILE A 359 -38.02 -12.08 -15.77
CA ILE A 359 -37.26 -13.33 -15.57
C ILE A 359 -38.25 -14.45 -15.28
N VAL A 360 -38.16 -15.54 -16.03
CA VAL A 360 -38.83 -16.79 -15.73
C VAL A 360 -37.83 -17.70 -15.04
N ARG A 361 -38.03 -17.95 -13.75
CA ARG A 361 -37.21 -18.85 -12.93
C ARG A 361 -38.10 -19.94 -12.38
N ASN A 362 -37.70 -21.21 -12.53
CA ASN A 362 -38.50 -22.37 -12.12
C ASN A 362 -39.93 -22.34 -12.69
N LYS A 363 -40.09 -21.96 -13.96
CA LYS A 363 -41.37 -21.80 -14.67
C LYS A 363 -42.31 -20.72 -14.09
N ILE A 364 -41.79 -19.83 -13.25
CA ILE A 364 -42.55 -18.70 -12.68
C ILE A 364 -41.97 -17.40 -13.23
N GLU A 365 -42.78 -16.65 -13.97
CA GLU A 365 -42.43 -15.31 -14.43
C GLU A 365 -42.49 -14.32 -13.26
N LYS A 366 -41.40 -13.59 -13.06
CA LYS A 366 -41.30 -12.49 -12.07
C LYS A 366 -41.87 -11.20 -12.65
N ASN A 367 -42.09 -10.21 -11.78
CA ASN A 367 -42.56 -8.89 -12.19
C ASN A 367 -41.63 -8.27 -13.23
N ARG A 368 -42.22 -7.58 -14.22
CA ARG A 368 -41.44 -6.95 -15.29
C ARG A 368 -40.71 -5.70 -14.77
N GLN A 369 -39.42 -5.63 -15.04
CA GLN A 369 -38.58 -4.48 -14.78
C GLN A 369 -38.60 -3.54 -15.99
N GLU A 370 -38.78 -2.25 -15.76
CA GLU A 370 -38.71 -1.21 -16.78
C GLU A 370 -37.24 -0.86 -17.05
N ILE A 371 -36.82 -0.88 -18.32
CA ILE A 371 -35.45 -0.56 -18.74
C ILE A 371 -35.49 0.52 -19.82
N ASP A 372 -34.80 1.64 -19.58
CA ASP A 372 -34.66 2.74 -20.53
C ASP A 372 -33.62 2.43 -21.62
N TYR A 373 -33.82 2.94 -22.84
CA TYR A 373 -32.83 2.87 -23.93
C TYR A 373 -32.65 4.22 -24.63
N SER A 374 -31.43 4.48 -25.10
CA SER A 374 -31.06 5.70 -25.83
C SER A 374 -31.35 5.59 -27.34
N SER A 375 -31.32 6.70 -28.06
CA SER A 375 -31.39 6.71 -29.52
C SER A 375 -30.21 5.98 -30.18
N GLU A 376 -30.45 5.49 -31.38
CA GLU A 376 -29.48 4.85 -32.29
C GLU A 376 -28.12 5.58 -32.45
N VAL A 377 -27.00 4.82 -32.59
CA VAL A 377 -25.60 5.34 -32.70
C VAL A 377 -24.87 4.82 -33.96
N ALA A 378 -24.09 5.66 -34.67
CA ALA A 378 -23.37 5.34 -35.93
C ALA A 378 -21.91 4.83 -35.74
N SER A 379 -21.44 3.88 -36.58
CA SER A 379 -20.10 3.23 -36.49
C SER A 379 -19.06 3.68 -37.55
N THR A 380 -17.75 3.70 -37.24
CA THR A 380 -16.64 4.09 -38.16
C THR A 380 -15.50 3.04 -38.31
N SER A 381 -14.94 2.90 -39.52
CA SER A 381 -13.85 1.95 -39.93
C SER A 381 -12.52 2.63 -40.32
N THR A 382 -11.42 1.83 -40.42
CA THR A 382 -9.98 2.24 -40.47
C THR A 382 -9.28 2.12 -41.84
N GLY A 383 -8.26 2.95 -42.10
CA GLY A 383 -7.24 2.83 -43.18
C GLY A 383 -5.84 3.33 -42.73
N THR A 384 -4.75 3.16 -43.48
CA THR A 384 -3.37 3.55 -43.03
C THR A 384 -2.47 4.08 -44.16
N SER A 385 -1.56 5.02 -43.84
CA SER A 385 -0.37 5.43 -44.61
C SER A 385 0.91 5.46 -43.74
N ALA A 386 2.08 5.64 -44.37
CA ALA A 386 3.44 5.38 -43.85
C ALA A 386 3.81 6.12 -42.54
N VAL A 387 4.56 5.44 -41.67
CA VAL A 387 4.79 5.74 -40.24
C VAL A 387 6.27 6.02 -39.98
N ALA A 388 6.60 6.94 -39.08
CA ALA A 388 7.97 7.15 -38.60
C ALA A 388 8.58 5.85 -38.00
N PRO A 389 9.91 5.66 -38.00
CA PRO A 389 10.54 4.49 -37.39
C PRO A 389 10.13 4.31 -35.92
N SER A 390 10.01 3.06 -35.46
CA SER A 390 9.64 2.73 -34.07
C SER A 390 10.51 3.49 -33.07
N GLY A 391 9.90 4.31 -32.22
CA GLY A 391 10.59 5.05 -31.16
C GLY A 391 10.98 6.50 -31.51
N GLN A 392 10.61 7.05 -32.68
CA GLN A 392 10.68 8.49 -32.95
C GLN A 392 9.32 9.18 -33.09
N ASP A 393 9.20 10.40 -32.55
CA ASP A 393 7.99 11.24 -32.51
C ASP A 393 7.63 11.73 -33.92
N ILE A 394 7.95 12.99 -34.21
CA ILE A 394 8.06 13.57 -35.55
C ILE A 394 9.56 13.64 -35.88
N ILE A 395 9.94 13.45 -37.16
CA ILE A 395 11.33 13.68 -37.59
C ILE A 395 11.56 15.19 -37.71
N ASN A 396 12.61 15.71 -37.07
CA ASN A 396 12.99 17.13 -37.06
C ASN A 396 11.84 18.06 -36.60
N PRO A 397 11.30 17.85 -35.38
CA PRO A 397 10.15 18.59 -34.88
C PRO A 397 10.43 20.05 -34.55
N ASP A 398 11.70 20.41 -34.36
CA ASP A 398 12.20 21.72 -33.97
C ASP A 398 12.98 22.43 -35.09
N PHE A 399 13.05 21.82 -36.29
CA PHE A 399 13.75 22.36 -37.47
C PHE A 399 15.27 22.58 -37.29
N GLU A 400 15.86 22.04 -36.22
CA GLU A 400 17.28 22.27 -35.87
C GLU A 400 18.27 21.62 -36.85
N THR A 401 17.81 20.76 -37.77
CA THR A 401 18.63 20.29 -38.90
C THR A 401 18.97 21.40 -39.90
N GLY A 402 18.30 22.56 -39.80
CA GLY A 402 18.46 23.68 -40.74
C GLY A 402 17.78 23.45 -42.09
N ASP A 403 16.89 22.45 -42.18
CA ASP A 403 16.13 22.10 -43.38
C ASP A 403 14.76 21.47 -43.04
N LEU A 404 13.96 21.12 -44.06
CA LEU A 404 12.64 20.50 -43.89
C LEU A 404 12.70 18.96 -43.85
N THR A 405 13.82 18.35 -43.45
CA THR A 405 13.89 16.90 -43.28
C THR A 405 12.74 16.42 -42.39
N GLY A 406 11.99 15.39 -42.79
CA GLY A 406 10.83 14.91 -42.01
C GLY A 406 9.51 15.63 -42.27
N TRP A 407 9.51 16.70 -43.07
CA TRP A 407 8.32 17.46 -43.44
C TRP A 407 8.09 17.46 -44.96
N THR A 408 6.82 17.42 -45.37
CA THR A 408 6.38 17.49 -46.76
C THR A 408 5.77 18.85 -47.05
N ALA A 409 6.42 19.62 -47.90
CA ALA A 409 5.95 20.91 -48.38
C ALA A 409 5.08 20.77 -49.64
N THR A 410 3.99 21.54 -49.73
CA THR A 410 3.24 21.79 -50.97
C THR A 410 3.08 23.29 -51.21
N GLY A 411 2.81 23.69 -52.45
CA GLY A 411 2.71 25.10 -52.84
C GLY A 411 4.06 25.74 -53.16
N ASN A 412 4.12 27.06 -53.17
CA ASN A 412 5.35 27.83 -53.42
C ASN A 412 5.90 28.53 -52.16
N GLU A 413 5.21 28.42 -51.02
CA GLU A 413 5.65 29.03 -49.76
C GLU A 413 6.86 28.31 -49.13
N TRP A 414 6.79 26.99 -49.02
CA TRP A 414 7.68 26.23 -48.14
C TRP A 414 8.87 25.58 -48.88
N SER A 415 10.09 25.81 -48.38
CA SER A 415 11.33 25.16 -48.84
C SER A 415 12.35 25.08 -47.71
N ASN A 416 13.46 24.35 -47.89
CA ASN A 416 14.56 24.34 -46.90
C ASN A 416 15.10 25.74 -46.56
N LYS A 417 14.89 26.73 -47.43
CA LYS A 417 15.31 28.11 -47.19
C LYS A 417 14.42 28.82 -46.15
N ASN A 418 13.21 28.32 -45.91
CA ASN A 418 12.26 28.84 -44.92
C ASN A 418 12.63 28.42 -43.49
N VAL A 419 13.59 27.51 -43.32
CA VAL A 419 14.20 27.21 -42.02
C VAL A 419 15.31 28.23 -41.77
N VAL A 420 15.04 29.19 -40.88
CA VAL A 420 15.86 30.39 -40.69
C VAL A 420 16.34 30.54 -39.25
N ASP A 421 17.44 31.28 -39.06
CA ASP A 421 18.04 31.52 -37.74
C ASP A 421 17.17 32.46 -36.89
N ASN A 422 16.97 32.14 -35.61
CA ASN A 422 16.09 32.82 -34.65
C ASN A 422 16.52 34.25 -34.24
N LYS A 423 17.36 34.93 -35.02
CA LYS A 423 17.95 36.25 -34.68
C LYS A 423 16.96 37.41 -34.64
N THR A 424 15.80 37.25 -35.28
CA THR A 424 14.78 38.31 -35.44
C THR A 424 13.50 38.01 -34.68
N TRP A 425 13.45 36.90 -33.94
CA TRP A 425 12.26 36.34 -33.30
C TRP A 425 12.43 36.30 -31.78
N GLY A 426 11.41 36.75 -31.06
CA GLY A 426 11.42 36.77 -29.59
C GLY A 426 10.84 35.48 -29.01
N GLY A 427 11.66 34.68 -28.31
CA GLY A 427 11.20 33.55 -27.49
C GLY A 427 11.18 32.17 -28.15
N GLY A 428 11.77 31.99 -29.34
CA GLY A 428 11.91 30.68 -29.99
C GLY A 428 12.83 29.72 -29.24
N SER A 429 12.75 28.43 -29.56
CA SER A 429 13.64 27.38 -29.04
C SER A 429 14.79 27.17 -30.03
N GLY A 430 15.96 26.74 -29.58
CA GLY A 430 17.05 26.38 -30.50
C GLY A 430 17.57 27.52 -31.40
N LYS A 431 18.25 27.15 -32.48
CA LYS A 431 18.89 28.05 -33.45
C LYS A 431 17.98 28.36 -34.63
N TYR A 432 17.16 27.42 -35.07
CA TYR A 432 16.37 27.49 -36.29
C TYR A 432 14.88 27.45 -35.99
N HIS A 433 14.07 28.02 -36.87
CA HIS A 433 12.61 27.86 -36.89
C HIS A 433 12.12 27.89 -38.33
N CYS A 434 10.88 27.46 -38.59
CA CYS A 434 10.31 27.50 -39.93
C CYS A 434 9.39 28.70 -40.10
N SER A 435 9.71 29.56 -41.05
CA SER A 435 8.95 30.79 -41.33
C SER A 435 8.20 30.73 -42.65
N GLY A 436 6.90 31.03 -42.60
CA GLY A 436 6.01 31.20 -43.75
C GLY A 436 6.13 32.57 -44.42
N TYR A 437 7.14 33.36 -44.05
CA TYR A 437 7.49 34.57 -44.77
C TYR A 437 9.00 34.66 -44.97
N ARG A 438 9.39 34.74 -46.24
CA ARG A 438 10.79 34.96 -46.59
C ARG A 438 10.94 35.97 -47.70
N ASP A 439 11.87 36.91 -47.50
CA ASP A 439 12.14 38.00 -48.43
C ASP A 439 12.45 37.45 -49.84
N PRO A 440 11.70 37.87 -50.89
CA PRO A 440 11.96 37.51 -52.28
C PRO A 440 13.40 37.79 -52.72
N ALA A 441 14.06 38.82 -52.20
CA ALA A 441 15.45 39.14 -52.49
C ALA A 441 16.43 38.05 -52.02
N THR A 442 16.04 37.24 -51.04
CA THR A 442 16.83 36.10 -50.55
C THR A 442 16.35 34.76 -51.13
N GLY A 443 15.33 34.78 -52.00
CA GLY A 443 14.76 33.62 -52.68
C GLY A 443 13.58 32.96 -51.94
N GLY A 444 12.81 33.72 -51.15
CA GLY A 444 11.49 33.31 -50.65
C GLY A 444 10.36 33.73 -51.59
N ALA A 445 9.13 33.29 -51.32
CA ALA A 445 7.96 33.69 -52.11
C ALA A 445 7.42 35.09 -51.72
N GLY A 446 7.82 35.63 -50.56
CA GLY A 446 7.25 36.85 -49.98
C GLY A 446 5.77 36.70 -49.64
N ASP A 447 5.07 37.83 -49.45
CA ASP A 447 3.63 37.84 -49.15
C ASP A 447 2.71 37.08 -50.15
N PRO A 448 3.07 36.87 -51.44
CA PRO A 448 2.27 36.05 -52.36
C PRO A 448 2.40 34.53 -52.18
N GLY A 449 3.28 34.05 -51.31
CA GLY A 449 3.50 32.62 -51.13
C GLY A 449 2.33 31.93 -50.46
N THR A 450 1.99 30.73 -50.95
CA THR A 450 0.95 29.88 -50.36
C THR A 450 1.38 28.42 -50.39
N GLY A 451 0.89 27.61 -49.44
CA GLY A 451 1.25 26.21 -49.32
C GLY A 451 0.93 25.58 -47.97
N THR A 452 1.26 24.29 -47.85
CA THR A 452 1.16 23.56 -46.58
C THR A 452 2.48 22.89 -46.23
N LEU A 453 2.75 22.74 -44.93
CA LEU A 453 3.83 21.93 -44.40
C LEU A 453 3.25 20.80 -43.54
N GLU A 454 3.58 19.57 -43.88
CA GLU A 454 3.00 18.36 -43.28
C GLU A 454 4.08 17.49 -42.63
N SER A 455 3.94 17.16 -41.34
CA SER A 455 4.93 16.32 -40.63
C SER A 455 4.94 14.87 -41.12
N THR A 456 5.94 14.08 -40.71
CA THR A 456 5.80 12.62 -40.73
C THR A 456 4.59 12.18 -39.90
N VAL A 457 3.99 11.03 -40.24
CA VAL A 457 2.94 10.42 -39.42
C VAL A 457 3.57 9.86 -38.15
N PHE A 458 2.99 10.22 -37.01
CA PHE A 458 3.35 9.71 -35.70
C PHE A 458 2.14 9.02 -35.07
N THR A 459 2.39 8.11 -34.13
CA THR A 459 1.32 7.54 -33.30
C THR A 459 1.31 8.32 -32.00
N LEU A 460 0.19 8.97 -31.67
CA LEU A 460 0.11 9.78 -30.46
C LEU A 460 0.15 8.87 -29.22
N GLY A 461 1.20 9.03 -28.42
CA GLY A 461 1.47 8.34 -27.16
C GLY A 461 1.56 9.32 -25.98
N GLY A 462 2.26 8.93 -24.91
CA GLY A 462 2.30 9.70 -23.66
C GLY A 462 0.91 9.97 -23.08
N ASN A 463 0.65 11.20 -22.65
CA ASN A 463 -0.65 11.67 -22.13
C ASN A 463 -1.55 12.32 -23.20
N GLY A 464 -1.15 12.26 -24.48
CA GLY A 464 -1.86 12.89 -25.58
C GLY A 464 -1.65 14.40 -25.69
N SER A 465 -0.79 14.98 -24.85
CA SER A 465 -0.38 16.37 -24.97
C SER A 465 0.45 16.57 -26.24
N ILE A 466 0.08 17.58 -27.01
CA ILE A 466 0.84 18.09 -28.14
C ILE A 466 1.12 19.56 -27.84
N ASN A 467 2.37 19.98 -27.86
CA ASN A 467 2.69 21.40 -27.70
C ASN A 467 3.72 21.88 -28.70
N PHE A 468 3.65 23.15 -29.07
CA PHE A 468 4.53 23.75 -30.07
C PHE A 468 4.53 25.28 -29.94
N LEU A 469 5.46 25.93 -30.62
CA LEU A 469 5.55 27.38 -30.72
C LEU A 469 4.93 27.86 -32.03
N VAL A 470 4.16 28.96 -31.96
CA VAL A 470 3.54 29.60 -33.13
C VAL A 470 3.56 31.12 -33.00
N ALA A 471 3.76 31.82 -34.13
CA ALA A 471 3.57 33.26 -34.30
C ALA A 471 3.08 33.58 -35.74
N GLY A 472 2.98 34.86 -36.11
CA GLY A 472 2.48 35.30 -37.42
C GLY A 472 1.06 35.86 -37.37
N GLY A 473 0.30 35.79 -38.47
CA GLY A 473 -1.05 36.38 -38.59
C GLY A 473 -2.15 35.68 -37.78
N ASP A 474 -3.14 36.44 -37.32
CA ASP A 474 -4.38 35.89 -36.73
C ASP A 474 -5.41 35.51 -37.81
N LEU A 475 -5.10 34.51 -38.62
CA LEU A 475 -5.92 34.11 -39.76
C LEU A 475 -6.33 32.64 -39.67
N PRO A 476 -7.17 32.23 -38.70
CA PRO A 476 -7.43 30.81 -38.39
C PRO A 476 -8.08 29.97 -39.50
N LYS A 477 -8.45 30.60 -40.63
CA LYS A 477 -8.99 29.95 -41.83
C LYS A 477 -8.01 29.88 -43.00
N SER A 478 -6.93 30.67 -42.98
CA SER A 478 -5.99 30.78 -44.09
C SER A 478 -4.52 30.69 -43.67
N ALA A 479 -4.15 31.00 -42.42
CA ALA A 479 -2.82 30.78 -41.87
C ALA A 479 -2.93 30.17 -40.44
N TYR A 480 -2.73 28.85 -40.30
CA TYR A 480 -2.95 28.13 -39.04
C TYR A 480 -2.19 26.80 -38.96
N VAL A 481 -1.97 26.31 -37.74
CA VAL A 481 -1.54 24.95 -37.44
C VAL A 481 -2.75 24.11 -37.01
N THR A 482 -2.87 22.90 -37.53
CA THR A 482 -3.92 21.94 -37.20
C THR A 482 -3.37 20.54 -37.00
N LEU A 483 -4.16 19.69 -36.33
CA LEU A 483 -3.90 18.26 -36.21
C LEU A 483 -4.77 17.51 -37.24
N GLU A 484 -4.17 16.59 -37.98
CA GLU A 484 -4.88 15.80 -38.99
C GLU A 484 -4.88 14.32 -38.60
N ASP A 485 -6.04 13.67 -38.74
CA ASP A 485 -6.12 12.21 -38.68
C ASP A 485 -5.44 11.64 -39.93
N ALA A 486 -4.28 10.99 -39.75
CA ALA A 486 -3.43 10.56 -40.85
C ALA A 486 -4.04 9.40 -41.66
N THR A 487 -5.10 8.77 -41.14
CA THR A 487 -5.83 7.67 -41.79
C THR A 487 -6.90 8.22 -42.74
N THR A 488 -7.68 9.19 -42.28
CA THR A 488 -8.82 9.75 -43.00
C THR A 488 -8.49 11.02 -43.78
N ARG A 489 -7.32 11.64 -43.54
CA ARG A 489 -6.90 12.94 -44.07
C ARG A 489 -7.86 14.08 -43.69
N LYS A 490 -8.61 13.90 -42.62
CA LYS A 490 -9.54 14.89 -42.09
C LYS A 490 -8.84 15.74 -41.03
N GLU A 491 -8.89 17.05 -41.20
CA GLU A 491 -8.44 17.99 -40.17
C GLU A 491 -9.36 17.91 -38.94
N LEU A 492 -8.75 17.81 -37.77
CA LEU A 492 -9.41 17.77 -36.49
C LEU A 492 -9.62 19.21 -36.03
N THR A 493 -10.70 19.83 -36.50
CA THR A 493 -10.93 21.29 -36.43
C THR A 493 -10.96 21.88 -35.02
N GLN A 494 -11.06 21.05 -33.97
CA GLN A 494 -10.89 21.49 -32.59
C GLN A 494 -9.44 21.83 -32.23
N PHE A 495 -8.46 21.34 -32.99
CA PHE A 495 -7.05 21.68 -32.88
C PHE A 495 -6.71 22.67 -33.99
N ASN A 496 -6.76 23.95 -33.66
CA ASN A 496 -6.41 25.02 -34.59
C ASN A 496 -5.69 26.14 -33.81
N ALA A 497 -4.56 26.59 -34.33
CA ALA A 497 -3.82 27.71 -33.76
C ALA A 497 -3.29 28.64 -34.86
N SER A 498 -3.62 29.93 -34.76
CA SER A 498 -3.05 31.01 -35.56
C SER A 498 -1.94 31.73 -34.78
N GLY A 499 -1.22 32.62 -35.47
CA GLY A 499 -0.12 33.41 -34.94
C GLY A 499 -0.52 34.63 -34.10
N LEU A 500 -1.83 34.94 -34.00
CA LEU A 500 -2.37 36.07 -33.21
C LEU A 500 -1.80 37.46 -33.55
N SER A 501 -1.30 37.65 -34.78
CA SER A 501 -0.70 38.90 -35.27
C SER A 501 0.50 39.38 -34.44
N THR A 502 1.36 38.46 -33.99
CA THR A 502 2.57 38.76 -33.20
C THR A 502 3.82 38.14 -33.84
N ALA A 503 4.97 38.81 -33.67
CA ALA A 503 6.31 38.28 -34.00
C ALA A 503 6.99 37.62 -32.78
N THR A 504 6.34 37.64 -31.63
CA THR A 504 6.74 36.88 -30.42
C THR A 504 5.99 35.56 -30.43
N VAL A 505 6.71 34.45 -30.33
CA VAL A 505 6.11 33.12 -30.28
C VAL A 505 5.37 32.87 -28.96
N ARG A 506 4.35 32.04 -29.02
CA ARG A 506 3.68 31.50 -27.83
C ARG A 506 3.62 29.98 -27.87
N ARG A 507 3.65 29.37 -26.69
CA ARG A 507 3.36 27.93 -26.53
C ARG A 507 1.87 27.68 -26.74
N VAL A 508 1.55 26.81 -27.68
CA VAL A 508 0.25 26.17 -27.80
C VAL A 508 0.34 24.82 -27.11
N ASN A 509 -0.63 24.50 -26.25
CA ASN A 509 -0.79 23.17 -25.68
C ASN A 509 -2.15 22.65 -26.11
N TRP A 510 -2.15 21.49 -26.76
CA TRP A 510 -3.33 20.75 -27.15
C TRP A 510 -3.43 19.49 -26.32
N ASP A 511 -4.62 19.24 -25.79
CA ASP A 511 -4.97 17.94 -25.24
C ASP A 511 -5.61 17.10 -26.36
N ALA A 512 -4.79 16.26 -26.98
CA ALA A 512 -5.22 15.28 -27.96
C ALA A 512 -5.35 13.88 -27.35
N SER A 513 -5.56 13.77 -26.03
CA SER A 513 -5.75 12.47 -25.33
C SER A 513 -6.86 11.61 -25.94
N ALA A 514 -7.92 12.22 -26.48
CA ALA A 514 -8.98 11.53 -27.23
C ALA A 514 -8.47 10.78 -28.48
N TYR A 515 -7.26 11.08 -28.93
CA TYR A 515 -6.59 10.52 -30.11
C TYR A 515 -5.36 9.68 -29.75
N LEU A 516 -5.17 9.31 -28.48
CA LEU A 516 -4.12 8.38 -28.06
C LEU A 516 -4.21 7.06 -28.84
N GLY A 517 -3.05 6.57 -29.29
CA GLY A 517 -2.90 5.39 -30.15
C GLY A 517 -3.34 5.60 -31.60
N LYS A 518 -3.87 6.78 -31.97
CA LYS A 518 -4.20 7.10 -33.37
C LYS A 518 -2.95 7.57 -34.11
N LYS A 519 -2.93 7.32 -35.42
CA LYS A 519 -1.93 7.86 -36.33
C LYS A 519 -2.34 9.27 -36.73
N LEU A 520 -1.51 10.24 -36.37
CA LEU A 520 -1.78 11.67 -36.57
C LEU A 520 -0.65 12.32 -37.34
N ARG A 521 -0.91 13.54 -37.82
CA ARG A 521 0.03 14.39 -38.54
C ARG A 521 -0.18 15.85 -38.14
N ILE A 522 0.89 16.59 -37.93
CA ILE A 522 0.82 18.05 -37.81
C ILE A 522 0.77 18.65 -39.20
N LYS A 523 -0.16 19.56 -39.42
CA LYS A 523 -0.31 20.28 -40.67
C LYS A 523 -0.29 21.79 -40.41
N VAL A 524 0.65 22.47 -41.02
CA VAL A 524 0.76 23.93 -41.05
C VAL A 524 0.23 24.39 -42.40
N VAL A 525 -0.67 25.36 -42.39
CA VAL A 525 -1.34 25.89 -43.57
C VAL A 525 -1.04 27.36 -43.67
N ASP A 526 -0.60 27.81 -44.84
CA ASP A 526 -0.48 29.22 -45.19
C ASP A 526 -1.03 29.49 -46.59
N ASN A 527 -2.18 30.13 -46.66
CA ASN A 527 -2.87 30.55 -47.87
C ASN A 527 -3.25 32.03 -47.78
N ALA A 528 -2.66 32.77 -46.84
CA ALA A 528 -2.90 34.19 -46.68
C ALA A 528 -1.99 35.00 -47.60
N THR A 529 -2.41 36.23 -47.95
CA THR A 529 -1.56 37.17 -48.69
C THR A 529 -1.71 38.57 -48.08
N GLY A 530 -0.62 39.35 -48.04
CA GLY A 530 -0.58 40.71 -47.49
C GLY A 530 0.16 40.82 -46.15
N ALA A 531 0.18 42.02 -45.55
CA ALA A 531 0.93 42.28 -44.32
C ALA A 531 0.42 41.42 -43.14
N PHE A 532 1.31 40.67 -42.49
CA PHE A 532 1.01 39.59 -41.51
C PHE A 532 0.23 38.40 -42.09
N GLY A 533 0.17 38.24 -43.41
CA GLY A 533 -0.41 37.10 -44.08
C GLY A 533 0.53 35.89 -44.14
N HIS A 534 1.19 35.57 -43.02
CA HIS A 534 2.05 34.39 -42.91
C HIS A 534 1.93 33.71 -41.54
N ILE A 535 2.33 32.44 -41.45
CA ILE A 535 2.47 31.71 -40.19
C ILE A 535 3.87 31.16 -40.01
N ASP A 536 4.33 31.17 -38.76
CA ASP A 536 5.67 30.73 -38.42
C ASP A 536 5.60 29.78 -37.21
N VAL A 537 6.40 28.71 -37.21
CA VAL A 537 6.29 27.58 -36.27
C VAL A 537 7.64 27.04 -35.82
N ASP A 538 7.67 26.45 -34.62
CA ASP A 538 8.87 25.89 -34.00
C ASP A 538 8.53 24.87 -32.87
N ASP A 539 9.52 24.08 -32.44
CA ASP A 539 9.54 23.30 -31.18
C ASP A 539 8.33 22.36 -30.95
N PHE A 540 8.00 21.50 -31.93
CA PHE A 540 6.87 20.55 -31.81
C PHE A 540 7.16 19.37 -30.88
N HIS A 541 6.55 19.35 -29.70
CA HIS A 541 6.56 18.20 -28.81
C HIS A 541 5.29 17.36 -28.97
N VAL A 542 5.50 16.13 -29.44
CA VAL A 542 4.53 15.03 -29.36
C VAL A 542 5.22 13.87 -28.65
N TYR A 543 4.46 12.94 -28.08
CA TYR A 543 5.01 11.75 -27.46
C TYR A 543 4.60 10.52 -28.25
N ASN A 544 5.50 9.54 -28.37
CA ASN A 544 5.28 8.29 -29.11
C ASN A 544 5.59 7.02 -28.29
N THR A 545 6.16 7.18 -27.10
CA THR A 545 6.46 6.10 -26.16
C THR A 545 5.42 6.11 -25.06
N VAL A 546 5.06 4.92 -24.60
CA VAL A 546 4.05 4.70 -23.56
C VAL A 546 4.79 4.40 -22.25
N PRO A 547 4.97 5.36 -21.33
CA PRO A 547 4.90 5.02 -19.92
C PRO A 547 3.44 4.73 -19.56
N TYR A 548 3.24 3.85 -18.58
CA TYR A 548 1.97 3.40 -17.98
C TYR A 548 0.71 4.16 -18.46
N LYS A 549 -0.20 3.44 -19.14
CA LYS A 549 -1.50 3.93 -19.63
C LYS A 549 -2.43 4.19 -18.43
N PRO A 550 -2.68 5.44 -17.97
CA PRO A 550 -3.86 5.68 -17.16
C PRO A 550 -5.08 5.34 -18.02
N PRO A 551 -6.03 4.53 -17.52
CA PRO A 551 -7.27 4.24 -18.22
C PRO A 551 -7.97 5.52 -18.67
N VAL A 552 -8.44 5.52 -19.92
CA VAL A 552 -9.47 6.48 -20.33
C VAL A 552 -10.69 6.17 -19.49
N ASN A 553 -11.36 7.18 -18.94
CA ASN A 553 -12.62 6.96 -18.25
C ASN A 553 -13.60 6.27 -19.20
N GLN A 554 -13.75 4.97 -19.01
CA GLN A 554 -14.61 4.10 -19.80
C GLN A 554 -15.50 3.39 -18.81
N LEU A 555 -16.81 3.50 -19.02
CA LEU A 555 -17.74 2.65 -18.31
C LEU A 555 -17.41 1.20 -18.68
N PRO A 556 -17.26 0.32 -17.68
CA PRO A 556 -16.89 -1.08 -17.92
C PRO A 556 -17.95 -1.77 -18.80
N SER A 557 -17.54 -2.84 -19.49
CA SER A 557 -18.44 -3.64 -20.33
C SER A 557 -19.48 -4.46 -19.53
N TYR A 558 -19.32 -4.47 -18.21
CA TYR A 558 -20.21 -5.08 -17.22
C TYR A 558 -20.92 -4.02 -16.38
N PRO A 559 -22.22 -4.18 -16.05
CA PRO A 559 -22.98 -3.21 -15.28
C PRO A 559 -22.65 -3.30 -13.78
N VAL A 560 -21.40 -3.03 -13.40
CA VAL A 560 -20.98 -2.93 -11.99
C VAL A 560 -21.37 -1.57 -11.41
N ASN A 561 -21.62 -1.54 -10.10
CA ASN A 561 -21.75 -0.26 -9.41
C ASN A 561 -20.40 0.09 -8.79
N TRP A 562 -19.92 1.30 -9.06
CA TRP A 562 -18.71 1.83 -8.43
C TRP A 562 -19.07 2.54 -7.13
N ILE A 563 -18.28 2.31 -6.08
CA ILE A 563 -18.38 3.07 -4.84
C ILE A 563 -17.85 4.49 -5.05
N ASP A 564 -16.75 4.65 -5.77
CA ASP A 564 -16.13 5.94 -6.09
C ASP A 564 -15.67 5.95 -7.54
N TYR A 565 -15.76 7.11 -8.20
CA TYR A 565 -15.32 7.30 -9.59
C TYR A 565 -13.92 7.93 -9.69
N GLY A 566 -13.34 8.36 -8.57
CA GLY A 566 -11.97 8.83 -8.48
C GLY A 566 -10.96 7.69 -8.34
N PRO A 567 -9.67 7.93 -8.60
CA PRO A 567 -8.62 6.92 -8.52
C PRO A 567 -8.16 6.68 -7.08
N ASP A 568 -8.44 7.59 -6.15
CA ASP A 568 -7.86 7.58 -4.79
C ASP A 568 -8.89 7.12 -3.75
N PHE A 569 -9.60 6.01 -4.02
CA PHE A 569 -10.47 5.35 -3.05
C PHE A 569 -10.40 3.83 -3.22
N TYR A 570 -9.63 3.16 -2.36
CA TYR A 570 -9.36 1.74 -2.45
C TYR A 570 -9.43 1.02 -1.10
N ALA A 571 -9.50 -0.32 -1.13
CA ALA A 571 -9.55 -1.20 0.03
C ALA A 571 -10.62 -0.75 1.05
N GLY A 572 -11.74 -0.22 0.54
CA GLY A 572 -12.79 0.29 1.39
C GLY A 572 -13.47 -0.84 2.15
N VAL A 573 -13.52 -0.72 3.47
CA VAL A 573 -14.22 -1.66 4.35
C VAL A 573 -15.12 -0.91 5.31
N THR A 574 -16.11 -1.60 5.87
CA THR A 574 -17.09 -1.00 6.78
C THR A 574 -16.80 -1.37 8.24
N TRP A 575 -17.14 -0.48 9.18
CA TRP A 575 -17.05 -0.81 10.60
C TRP A 575 -17.94 -2.03 10.95
N ASN A 576 -17.39 -2.97 11.69
CA ASN A 576 -18.14 -4.08 12.29
C ASN A 576 -18.96 -3.64 13.51
N ASP A 577 -19.89 -4.51 13.94
CA ASP A 577 -20.77 -4.32 15.11
C ASP A 577 -21.66 -3.06 15.03
N THR A 578 -22.21 -2.78 13.84
CA THR A 578 -23.19 -1.71 13.60
C THR A 578 -24.65 -2.15 13.75
N THR A 579 -24.94 -3.45 13.87
CA THR A 579 -26.30 -3.99 14.01
C THR A 579 -26.49 -4.63 15.38
N GLN A 580 -27.57 -4.27 16.09
CA GLN A 580 -27.95 -4.93 17.34
C GLN A 580 -28.17 -6.43 17.10
N GLN A 581 -27.53 -7.30 17.87
CA GLN A 581 -27.99 -8.68 18.00
C GLN A 581 -29.40 -8.65 18.61
N THR A 582 -30.32 -9.42 18.06
CA THR A 582 -31.79 -9.28 18.20
C THR A 582 -32.37 -9.46 19.61
N ASN A 583 -31.56 -9.43 20.68
CA ASN A 583 -31.99 -9.59 22.07
C ASN A 583 -31.30 -8.64 23.09
N ALA A 584 -30.51 -7.65 22.65
CA ALA A 584 -29.82 -6.73 23.58
C ALA A 584 -30.70 -5.53 23.98
N THR A 585 -30.99 -5.38 25.28
CA THR A 585 -31.71 -4.22 25.83
C THR A 585 -30.87 -2.94 25.73
N THR A 586 -31.51 -1.81 25.38
CA THR A 586 -30.92 -0.47 25.19
C THR A 586 -30.17 0.12 26.40
N SER A 587 -30.17 -0.55 27.55
CA SER A 587 -29.42 -0.15 28.73
C SER A 587 -27.92 -0.47 28.68
N GLU A 588 -27.44 -1.22 27.68
CA GLU A 588 -26.03 -1.60 27.52
C GLU A 588 -25.28 -0.66 26.56
N TYR A 589 -25.19 0.63 26.90
CA TYR A 589 -24.38 1.60 26.16
C TYR A 589 -22.91 1.13 26.08
N GLY A 590 -22.38 1.01 24.85
CA GLY A 590 -20.99 0.59 24.58
C GLY A 590 -20.83 -0.64 23.67
N LYS A 591 -21.93 -1.34 23.32
CA LYS A 591 -21.88 -2.59 22.55
C LYS A 591 -22.01 -2.47 21.02
N TYR A 592 -22.60 -1.41 20.47
CA TYR A 592 -22.76 -1.25 19.02
C TYR A 592 -22.55 0.20 18.62
N VAL A 593 -22.30 0.45 17.33
CA VAL A 593 -22.31 1.81 16.79
C VAL A 593 -23.62 2.50 17.20
N PRO A 594 -23.59 3.61 17.96
CA PRO A 594 -24.75 4.07 18.75
C PRO A 594 -26.03 4.39 17.96
N ASP A 595 -25.92 4.59 16.65
CA ASP A 595 -27.02 4.99 15.77
C ASP A 595 -27.26 4.05 14.59
N GLY A 596 -26.61 2.87 14.57
CA GLY A 596 -26.84 1.83 13.56
C GLY A 596 -26.42 2.19 12.13
N ARG A 597 -25.65 3.28 11.95
CA ARG A 597 -25.16 3.70 10.63
C ARG A 597 -24.19 2.66 10.05
N ARG A 598 -24.25 2.48 8.73
CA ARG A 598 -23.18 1.85 7.97
C ARG A 598 -22.16 2.92 7.63
N ILE A 599 -20.92 2.73 8.07
CA ILE A 599 -19.83 3.69 7.86
C ILE A 599 -18.71 2.97 7.10
N LEU A 600 -18.33 3.56 5.97
CA LEU A 600 -17.26 3.11 5.09
C LEU A 600 -16.03 4.01 5.27
N LEU A 601 -14.84 3.41 5.23
CA LEU A 601 -13.56 4.12 5.11
C LEU A 601 -12.72 3.40 4.06
N GLY A 602 -12.13 4.15 3.13
CA GLY A 602 -11.17 3.62 2.14
C GLY A 602 -9.82 4.31 2.24
N TRP A 603 -8.78 3.59 1.81
CA TRP A 603 -7.43 4.11 1.59
C TRP A 603 -7.46 5.13 0.46
N MET A 604 -7.01 6.36 0.74
CA MET A 604 -7.01 7.47 -0.20
C MET A 604 -5.71 7.52 -0.99
N SER A 605 -5.51 6.52 -1.84
CA SER A 605 -4.45 6.49 -2.85
C SER A 605 -4.76 5.44 -3.92
N ASN A 606 -3.83 5.26 -4.87
CA ASN A 606 -3.94 4.27 -5.93
C ASN A 606 -2.63 3.48 -6.07
N TRP A 607 -2.72 2.16 -6.16
CA TRP A 607 -1.55 1.29 -6.35
C TRP A 607 -0.71 1.64 -7.58
N ALA A 608 -1.26 2.33 -8.57
CA ALA A 608 -0.53 2.80 -9.75
C ALA A 608 0.61 3.79 -9.43
N TYR A 609 0.50 4.56 -8.36
CA TYR A 609 1.42 5.67 -8.04
C TYR A 609 1.64 5.91 -6.55
N ALA A 610 1.03 5.12 -5.67
CA ALA A 610 1.07 5.35 -4.23
C ALA A 610 2.49 5.43 -3.67
N ASP A 611 3.49 4.74 -4.26
CA ASP A 611 4.90 4.78 -3.84
C ASP A 611 5.69 6.01 -4.34
N ARG A 612 5.04 6.90 -5.12
CA ARG A 612 5.66 8.06 -5.79
C ARG A 612 5.05 9.40 -5.39
N THR A 613 4.06 9.44 -4.51
CA THR A 613 3.49 10.71 -4.03
C THR A 613 4.58 11.54 -3.33
N PRO A 614 4.58 12.87 -3.44
CA PRO A 614 5.66 13.74 -2.95
C PRO A 614 5.64 13.95 -1.42
N THR A 615 5.43 12.89 -0.66
CA THR A 615 5.45 12.86 0.81
C THR A 615 6.67 12.06 1.30
N THR A 616 7.29 12.52 2.39
CA THR A 616 8.66 12.08 2.76
C THR A 616 8.74 11.27 4.05
N THR A 617 8.12 11.73 5.14
CA THR A 617 8.15 11.05 6.45
C THR A 617 6.96 10.10 6.64
N TRP A 618 5.90 10.31 5.86
CA TRP A 618 4.69 9.52 5.82
C TRP A 618 4.28 9.31 4.36
N ARG A 619 3.46 8.30 4.10
CA ARG A 619 2.80 8.14 2.81
C ARG A 619 1.41 7.55 2.98
N SER A 620 0.51 8.12 2.18
CA SER A 620 -0.92 7.85 2.15
C SER A 620 -1.74 8.37 3.33
N ALA A 621 -3.04 8.52 3.08
CA ALA A 621 -4.06 8.89 4.05
C ALA A 621 -5.29 7.98 3.87
N ASP A 622 -6.20 8.01 4.82
CA ASP A 622 -7.56 7.52 4.62
C ASP A 622 -8.45 8.62 4.02
N SER A 623 -9.52 8.22 3.35
CA SER A 623 -10.64 9.09 2.94
C SER A 623 -11.40 9.64 4.17
N ILE A 624 -12.34 10.56 3.97
CA ILE A 624 -13.27 10.87 5.06
C ILE A 624 -14.16 9.64 5.31
N PRO A 625 -14.47 9.26 6.57
CA PRO A 625 -15.48 8.26 6.83
C PRO A 625 -16.83 8.68 6.21
N ARG A 626 -17.52 7.73 5.57
CA ARG A 626 -18.74 7.97 4.81
C ARG A 626 -19.90 7.18 5.39
N GLU A 627 -21.01 7.86 5.69
CA GLU A 627 -22.27 7.19 5.97
C GLU A 627 -22.89 6.68 4.67
N GLU A 628 -23.20 5.39 4.63
CA GLU A 628 -23.85 4.74 3.50
C GLU A 628 -25.34 4.50 3.76
N LYS A 629 -26.16 4.75 2.73
CA LYS A 629 -27.57 4.33 2.69
C LYS A 629 -27.88 3.61 1.40
N LEU A 630 -28.64 2.53 1.51
CA LEU A 630 -29.18 1.83 0.35
C LEU A 630 -30.52 2.48 -0.05
N VAL A 631 -30.69 2.80 -1.33
CA VAL A 631 -31.91 3.41 -1.88
C VAL A 631 -32.40 2.60 -3.09
N ALA A 632 -33.70 2.60 -3.34
CA ALA A 632 -34.25 2.05 -4.57
C ALA A 632 -34.27 3.13 -5.66
N THR A 633 -33.76 2.81 -6.84
CA THR A 633 -33.82 3.66 -8.04
C THR A 633 -34.35 2.86 -9.22
N ASN A 634 -34.59 3.51 -10.36
CA ASN A 634 -34.98 2.82 -11.60
C ASN A 634 -33.87 1.88 -12.12
N ASP A 635 -32.61 2.16 -11.77
CA ASP A 635 -31.44 1.35 -12.15
C ASP A 635 -31.12 0.24 -11.12
N GLY A 636 -32.08 -0.08 -10.24
CA GLY A 636 -31.94 -1.03 -9.14
C GLY A 636 -31.57 -0.37 -7.81
N TYR A 637 -31.16 -1.19 -6.82
CA TYR A 637 -30.71 -0.66 -5.54
C TYR A 637 -29.32 -0.03 -5.67
N LYS A 638 -29.14 1.16 -5.11
CA LYS A 638 -27.89 1.94 -5.16
C LYS A 638 -27.46 2.38 -3.76
N ILE A 639 -26.17 2.45 -3.54
CA ILE A 639 -25.59 3.09 -2.36
C ILE A 639 -25.52 4.60 -2.60
N THR A 640 -25.94 5.36 -1.60
CA THR A 640 -25.71 6.80 -1.50
C THR A 640 -24.74 7.05 -0.35
N GLN A 641 -23.84 8.02 -0.52
CA GLN A 641 -22.77 8.33 0.42
C GLN A 641 -22.84 9.79 0.85
N GLN A 642 -22.54 10.05 2.12
CA GLN A 642 -22.34 11.38 2.68
C GLN A 642 -21.17 11.35 3.67
N PRO A 643 -20.39 12.43 3.81
CA PRO A 643 -19.45 12.55 4.93
C PRO A 643 -20.17 12.40 6.26
N ILE A 644 -19.54 11.72 7.22
CA ILE A 644 -20.08 11.54 8.56
C ILE A 644 -20.49 12.88 9.21
N LYS A 645 -21.61 12.86 9.96
CA LYS A 645 -22.16 14.07 10.62
C LYS A 645 -21.20 14.71 11.63
N GLU A 646 -20.28 13.93 12.20
CA GLU A 646 -19.25 14.36 13.13
C GLU A 646 -18.30 15.41 12.55
N LEU A 647 -18.19 15.49 11.22
CA LEU A 647 -17.46 16.55 10.50
C LEU A 647 -17.95 17.96 10.90
N SER A 648 -19.22 18.10 11.34
CA SER A 648 -19.77 19.35 11.84
C SER A 648 -19.01 19.94 13.04
N SER A 649 -18.32 19.10 13.83
CA SER A 649 -17.55 19.53 15.01
C SER A 649 -16.36 20.43 14.66
N ILE A 650 -15.81 20.30 13.44
CA ILE A 650 -14.67 21.07 12.96
C ILE A 650 -15.07 22.18 11.97
N ARG A 651 -16.36 22.29 11.59
CA ARG A 651 -16.86 23.39 10.75
C ARG A 651 -16.78 24.74 11.49
N LYS A 652 -16.28 25.76 10.81
CA LYS A 652 -16.42 27.17 11.23
C LYS A 652 -17.68 27.78 10.60
N LYS A 653 -17.90 29.08 10.80
CA LYS A 653 -18.96 29.79 10.09
C LYS A 653 -18.58 29.95 8.61
N PRO A 654 -19.53 29.85 7.66
CA PRO A 654 -19.24 30.11 6.27
C PRO A 654 -18.65 31.50 6.05
N THR A 655 -17.59 31.60 5.26
CA THR A 655 -16.91 32.87 4.92
C THR A 655 -17.46 33.49 3.65
N LYS A 656 -18.08 32.68 2.79
CA LYS A 656 -18.81 33.13 1.61
C LYS A 656 -20.11 32.36 1.45
N THR A 657 -21.19 33.07 1.15
CA THR A 657 -22.47 32.48 0.75
C THR A 657 -23.01 33.16 -0.50
N LEU A 658 -23.62 32.39 -1.40
CA LEU A 658 -24.41 32.87 -2.53
C LEU A 658 -25.83 32.32 -2.43
N THR A 659 -26.81 33.10 -2.88
CA THR A 659 -28.21 32.69 -2.93
C THR A 659 -28.82 33.20 -4.23
N ASN A 660 -29.47 32.31 -4.98
CA ASN A 660 -30.14 32.60 -6.26
C ASN A 660 -29.31 33.47 -7.23
N THR A 661 -28.01 33.24 -7.30
CA THR A 661 -27.07 34.04 -8.10
C THR A 661 -26.93 33.47 -9.51
N THR A 662 -26.75 34.33 -10.51
CA THR A 662 -26.45 33.94 -11.90
C THR A 662 -25.06 34.41 -12.28
N ILE A 663 -24.23 33.52 -12.82
CA ILE A 663 -22.92 33.86 -13.39
C ILE A 663 -23.04 33.90 -14.91
N THR A 664 -22.60 34.98 -15.54
CA THR A 664 -22.69 35.18 -17.00
C THR A 664 -21.49 34.58 -17.75
N LYS A 665 -21.65 34.34 -19.05
CA LYS A 665 -20.64 33.73 -19.95
C LYS A 665 -19.27 34.44 -19.86
N GLY A 666 -18.20 33.65 -19.79
CA GLY A 666 -16.82 34.14 -19.80
C GLY A 666 -16.32 34.73 -18.47
N ASN A 667 -17.19 34.80 -17.46
CA ASN A 667 -16.81 35.31 -16.15
C ASN A 667 -16.31 34.19 -15.24
N THR A 668 -15.21 34.49 -14.52
CA THR A 668 -14.84 33.79 -13.29
C THR A 668 -15.20 34.69 -12.11
N MET A 669 -15.83 34.14 -11.08
CA MET A 669 -16.14 34.86 -9.84
C MET A 669 -15.25 34.33 -8.72
N SER A 670 -14.40 35.20 -8.17
CA SER A 670 -13.67 34.86 -6.94
C SER A 670 -14.64 34.67 -5.78
N LEU A 671 -14.50 33.55 -5.08
CA LEU A 671 -15.25 33.26 -3.87
C LEU A 671 -14.40 33.46 -2.59
N GLY A 672 -13.14 33.87 -2.75
CA GLY A 672 -12.17 34.04 -1.65
C GLY A 672 -11.04 33.03 -1.71
N SER A 673 -10.36 32.83 -0.58
CA SER A 673 -9.34 31.80 -0.37
C SER A 673 -9.47 31.24 1.03
N GLU A 674 -9.20 29.95 1.20
CA GLU A 674 -9.27 29.24 2.48
C GLU A 674 -8.23 28.10 2.48
N GLY A 675 -7.68 27.74 3.65
CA GLY A 675 -6.67 26.68 3.74
C GLY A 675 -7.25 25.27 3.54
N ILE A 676 -8.11 24.86 4.48
CA ILE A 676 -8.89 23.62 4.47
C ILE A 676 -10.36 23.99 4.67
N TYR A 677 -11.25 23.41 3.88
CA TYR A 677 -12.63 23.88 3.79
C TYR A 677 -13.57 22.88 3.14
N GLU A 678 -14.85 23.11 3.36
CA GLU A 678 -15.95 22.45 2.68
C GLU A 678 -16.69 23.45 1.80
N ILE A 679 -17.12 23.03 0.61
CA ILE A 679 -18.05 23.78 -0.24
C ILE A 679 -19.34 22.98 -0.38
N THR A 680 -20.46 23.57 0.01
CA THR A 680 -21.79 23.03 -0.28
C THR A 680 -22.47 23.90 -1.32
N SER A 681 -23.02 23.32 -2.39
CA SER A 681 -23.65 24.06 -3.48
C SER A 681 -24.87 23.35 -4.07
N LYS A 682 -25.82 24.13 -4.60
CA LYS A 682 -26.98 23.66 -5.37
C LYS A 682 -27.09 24.46 -6.65
N PHE A 683 -27.02 23.78 -7.79
CA PHE A 683 -27.15 24.37 -9.13
C PHE A 683 -28.50 24.00 -9.74
N ASN A 684 -29.03 24.84 -10.63
CA ASN A 684 -30.21 24.53 -11.42
C ASN A 684 -29.88 24.47 -12.91
N ILE A 685 -29.87 23.26 -13.47
CA ILE A 685 -29.51 22.94 -14.85
C ILE A 685 -30.54 23.49 -15.84
N ASN A 686 -31.83 23.45 -15.51
CA ASN A 686 -32.91 23.95 -16.38
C ASN A 686 -32.81 25.47 -16.61
N SER A 687 -32.36 26.22 -15.60
CA SER A 687 -32.15 27.67 -15.65
C SER A 687 -30.73 28.07 -16.06
N THR A 688 -29.90 27.09 -16.45
CA THR A 688 -28.51 27.28 -16.85
C THR A 688 -28.39 27.13 -18.37
N THR A 689 -27.69 28.05 -19.03
CA THR A 689 -27.43 28.03 -20.48
C THR A 689 -25.97 27.72 -20.82
N SER A 690 -25.09 27.63 -19.83
CA SER A 690 -23.71 27.16 -20.03
C SER A 690 -23.66 25.70 -20.47
N SER A 691 -22.65 25.38 -21.28
CA SER A 691 -22.30 24.00 -21.64
C SER A 691 -21.61 23.30 -20.48
N GLU A 692 -20.80 24.05 -19.73
CA GLU A 692 -20.04 23.58 -18.57
C GLU A 692 -19.96 24.67 -17.50
N PHE A 693 -20.00 24.26 -16.24
CA PHE A 693 -19.81 25.16 -15.10
C PHE A 693 -19.26 24.41 -13.89
N GLY A 694 -18.68 25.14 -12.94
CA GLY A 694 -18.09 24.48 -11.79
C GLY A 694 -17.29 25.41 -10.88
N ILE A 695 -16.53 24.79 -9.99
CA ILE A 695 -15.72 25.46 -8.97
C ILE A 695 -14.27 25.01 -9.12
N ASN A 696 -13.37 25.98 -9.26
CA ASN A 696 -11.93 25.75 -9.17
C ASN A 696 -11.49 25.97 -7.72
N VAL A 697 -10.71 25.03 -7.20
CA VAL A 697 -10.13 25.04 -5.85
C VAL A 697 -8.61 25.11 -5.94
N LYS A 698 -7.96 25.49 -4.83
CA LYS A 698 -6.49 25.66 -4.74
C LYS A 698 -5.92 26.56 -5.84
N VAL A 699 -6.67 27.59 -6.24
CA VAL A 699 -6.30 28.49 -7.34
C VAL A 699 -5.14 29.39 -6.95
N GLY A 700 -4.06 29.39 -7.74
CA GLY A 700 -3.00 30.38 -7.65
C GLY A 700 -2.01 30.28 -8.81
N GLY A 701 -1.70 31.42 -9.44
CA GLY A 701 -0.94 31.41 -10.69
C GLY A 701 -1.65 30.57 -11.75
N ASN A 702 -0.94 29.60 -12.32
CA ASN A 702 -1.49 28.62 -13.27
C ASN A 702 -1.99 27.33 -12.60
N GLN A 703 -1.86 27.19 -11.27
CA GLN A 703 -2.29 25.99 -10.55
C GLN A 703 -3.74 26.09 -10.07
N TYR A 704 -4.51 25.02 -10.27
CA TYR A 704 -5.88 24.83 -9.78
C TYR A 704 -6.36 23.39 -10.00
N THR A 705 -7.36 22.97 -9.22
CA THR A 705 -8.16 21.76 -9.49
C THR A 705 -9.59 22.16 -9.82
N THR A 706 -10.15 21.60 -10.90
CA THR A 706 -11.50 21.94 -11.38
C THR A 706 -12.49 20.88 -10.94
N ILE A 707 -13.60 21.27 -10.32
CA ILE A 707 -14.77 20.43 -10.09
C ILE A 707 -15.89 21.00 -10.96
N GLY A 708 -16.27 20.30 -12.04
CA GLY A 708 -17.16 20.83 -13.06
C GLY A 708 -18.33 19.89 -13.40
N TYR A 709 -19.30 20.42 -14.12
CA TYR A 709 -20.46 19.69 -14.59
C TYR A 709 -20.71 19.99 -16.07
N ASP A 710 -20.71 18.95 -16.91
CA ASP A 710 -21.10 19.02 -18.32
C ASP A 710 -22.61 18.82 -18.46
N LYS A 711 -23.28 19.84 -18.98
CA LYS A 711 -24.73 19.85 -19.13
C LYS A 711 -25.23 18.87 -20.19
N ALA A 712 -24.50 18.72 -21.31
CA ALA A 712 -24.96 17.92 -22.44
C ALA A 712 -24.94 16.43 -22.11
N THR A 713 -23.94 16.00 -21.35
CA THR A 713 -23.73 14.59 -21.00
C THR A 713 -24.24 14.24 -19.59
N SER A 714 -24.62 15.23 -18.77
CA SER A 714 -24.98 15.07 -17.36
C SER A 714 -23.89 14.39 -16.53
N ILE A 715 -22.66 14.86 -16.74
CA ILE A 715 -21.44 14.33 -16.14
C ILE A 715 -20.89 15.34 -15.15
N LEU A 716 -20.73 14.91 -13.89
CA LEU A 716 -19.88 15.57 -12.91
C LEU A 716 -18.43 15.13 -13.17
N PHE A 717 -17.47 16.06 -13.10
CA PHE A 717 -16.07 15.70 -13.24
C PHE A 717 -15.17 16.45 -12.26
N LEU A 718 -14.03 15.85 -11.98
CA LEU A 718 -12.88 16.46 -11.31
C LEU A 718 -11.73 16.47 -12.31
N ASN A 719 -10.98 17.57 -12.41
CA ASN A 719 -9.77 17.64 -13.22
C ASN A 719 -8.61 18.22 -12.39
N ARG A 720 -7.61 17.39 -12.11
CA ARG A 720 -6.40 17.72 -11.35
C ARG A 720 -5.17 18.01 -12.20
N HIS A 721 -5.30 18.12 -13.52
CA HIS A 721 -4.18 18.35 -14.44
C HIS A 721 -3.30 19.54 -14.04
N ASN A 722 -3.92 20.64 -13.60
CA ASN A 722 -3.21 21.85 -13.20
C ASN A 722 -2.96 21.91 -11.68
N SER A 723 -3.09 20.81 -10.95
CA SER A 723 -3.05 20.84 -9.48
C SER A 723 -1.64 21.02 -8.90
N SER A 724 -0.59 20.70 -9.66
CA SER A 724 0.81 20.76 -9.22
C SER A 724 1.74 21.32 -10.30
N SER A 725 2.93 21.77 -9.90
CA SER A 725 4.03 22.14 -10.82
C SER A 725 5.03 21.01 -11.03
N LEU A 726 4.87 19.91 -10.28
CA LEU A 726 5.79 18.79 -10.28
C LEU A 726 5.35 17.74 -11.32
N ASN A 727 6.33 17.09 -11.97
CA ASN A 727 6.09 16.11 -13.04
C ASN A 727 5.49 14.76 -12.54
N PHE A 728 5.28 14.57 -11.23
CA PHE A 728 4.71 13.30 -10.72
C PHE A 728 3.26 13.08 -11.20
N LEU A 729 2.56 14.16 -11.61
CA LEU A 729 1.22 14.08 -12.18
C LEU A 729 1.18 13.29 -13.49
N ASP A 730 2.30 13.10 -14.18
CA ASP A 730 2.36 12.32 -15.43
C ASP A 730 1.97 10.84 -15.22
N TYR A 731 2.01 10.34 -13.98
CA TYR A 731 1.60 8.99 -13.61
C TYR A 731 0.16 8.89 -13.07
N MET A 732 -0.54 10.03 -12.96
CA MET A 732 -1.85 10.16 -12.34
C MET A 732 -2.94 10.46 -13.39
N PRO A 733 -4.13 9.83 -13.30
CA PRO A 733 -5.29 10.25 -14.10
C PRO A 733 -5.59 11.73 -13.87
N ASN A 734 -5.77 12.48 -14.96
CA ASN A 734 -5.98 13.93 -14.90
C ASN A 734 -7.44 14.31 -14.65
N LYS A 735 -8.39 13.63 -15.31
CA LYS A 735 -9.81 13.96 -15.29
C LYS A 735 -10.64 12.71 -15.00
N GLN A 736 -11.47 12.80 -13.96
CA GLN A 736 -12.38 11.76 -13.49
C GLN A 736 -13.80 12.23 -13.75
N GLU A 737 -14.66 11.31 -14.18
CA GLU A 737 -16.04 11.64 -14.57
C GLU A 737 -17.01 10.65 -13.93
N ALA A 738 -18.12 11.17 -13.41
CA ALA A 738 -19.17 10.42 -12.75
C ALA A 738 -20.54 10.85 -13.30
N PRO A 739 -21.43 9.91 -13.67
CA PRO A 739 -22.75 10.22 -14.18
C PRO A 739 -23.66 10.73 -13.06
N LEU A 740 -24.12 11.98 -13.18
CA LEU A 740 -25.01 12.62 -12.21
C LEU A 740 -26.16 13.31 -12.94
N LYS A 741 -27.29 12.60 -13.09
CA LYS A 741 -28.50 13.20 -13.66
C LYS A 741 -29.07 14.27 -12.70
N PRO A 742 -29.59 15.41 -13.17
CA PRO A 742 -30.32 16.33 -12.33
C PRO A 742 -31.66 15.73 -11.88
N ASP A 743 -32.20 16.23 -10.77
CA ASP A 743 -33.57 15.86 -10.34
C ASP A 743 -34.63 16.35 -11.34
N ALA A 744 -35.89 15.94 -11.15
CA ALA A 744 -37.02 16.37 -11.98
C ALA A 744 -37.22 17.91 -12.07
N LYS A 745 -36.69 18.67 -11.11
CA LYS A 745 -36.71 20.16 -11.09
C LYS A 745 -35.44 20.77 -11.70
N GLY A 746 -34.55 19.94 -12.21
CA GLY A 746 -33.28 20.31 -12.82
C GLY A 746 -32.19 20.63 -11.80
N ASN A 747 -32.24 20.17 -10.55
CA ASN A 747 -31.20 20.48 -9.57
C ASN A 747 -30.17 19.37 -9.39
N ILE A 748 -28.95 19.80 -9.11
CA ILE A 748 -27.87 18.97 -8.54
C ILE A 748 -27.32 19.65 -7.29
N LYS A 749 -26.79 18.85 -6.37
CA LYS A 749 -26.12 19.28 -5.15
C LYS A 749 -24.70 18.74 -5.15
N LEU A 750 -23.72 19.58 -4.80
CA LEU A 750 -22.34 19.18 -4.60
C LEU A 750 -21.91 19.54 -3.18
N GLN A 751 -21.30 18.59 -2.48
CA GLN A 751 -20.54 18.81 -1.26
C GLN A 751 -19.09 18.43 -1.54
N ILE A 752 -18.17 19.39 -1.44
CA ILE A 752 -16.76 19.23 -1.82
C ILE A 752 -15.93 19.44 -0.56
N LEU A 753 -15.15 18.45 -0.15
CA LEU A 753 -14.19 18.57 0.95
C LEU A 753 -12.80 18.81 0.35
N VAL A 754 -12.09 19.81 0.85
CA VAL A 754 -10.74 20.16 0.40
C VAL A 754 -9.80 20.20 1.60
N ASP A 755 -8.83 19.29 1.61
CA ASP A 755 -7.74 19.26 2.59
C ASP A 755 -6.44 19.82 1.97
N LYS A 756 -5.28 19.56 2.58
CA LYS A 756 -3.99 19.95 2.02
C LYS A 756 -3.67 19.23 0.71
N ASP A 757 -3.94 17.93 0.65
CA ASP A 757 -3.53 17.07 -0.46
C ASP A 757 -4.69 16.29 -1.09
N SER A 758 -5.94 16.65 -0.81
CA SER A 758 -7.08 15.91 -1.34
C SER A 758 -8.29 16.79 -1.65
N VAL A 759 -9.09 16.29 -2.60
CA VAL A 759 -10.43 16.76 -2.92
C VAL A 759 -11.37 15.56 -2.98
N GLU A 760 -12.40 15.58 -2.14
CA GLU A 760 -13.50 14.60 -2.17
C GLU A 760 -14.81 15.29 -2.56
N VAL A 761 -15.43 14.85 -3.65
CA VAL A 761 -16.66 15.41 -4.19
C VAL A 761 -17.81 14.43 -3.98
N PHE A 762 -18.87 14.88 -3.30
CA PHE A 762 -20.12 14.16 -3.10
C PHE A 762 -21.20 14.85 -3.93
N GLY A 763 -21.52 14.27 -5.08
CA GLY A 763 -22.57 14.74 -5.98
C GLY A 763 -23.88 14.02 -5.69
N SER A 764 -24.99 14.76 -5.59
CA SER A 764 -26.31 14.16 -5.36
C SER A 764 -27.46 14.97 -5.97
N ASN A 765 -28.64 14.38 -6.03
CA ASN A 765 -29.89 15.06 -6.36
C ASN A 765 -31.02 14.65 -5.40
N ASP A 766 -32.21 15.24 -5.55
CA ASP A 766 -33.36 14.94 -4.68
C ASP A 766 -34.08 13.62 -5.06
N ASP A 767 -33.68 12.98 -6.16
CA ASP A 767 -34.23 11.70 -6.67
C ASP A 767 -33.32 10.50 -6.30
N ASN A 768 -32.57 10.63 -5.19
CA ASN A 768 -31.66 9.63 -4.63
C ASN A 768 -30.45 9.23 -5.52
N ALA A 769 -30.14 9.95 -6.60
CA ALA A 769 -28.88 9.74 -7.30
C ALA A 769 -27.73 10.31 -6.47
N SER A 770 -26.65 9.55 -6.31
CA SER A 770 -25.46 9.93 -5.58
C SER A 770 -24.22 9.36 -6.27
N VAL A 771 -23.18 10.16 -6.40
CA VAL A 771 -21.86 9.75 -6.90
C VAL A 771 -20.77 10.40 -6.06
N THR A 772 -19.59 9.76 -6.00
CA THR A 772 -18.42 10.32 -5.34
C THR A 772 -17.20 10.30 -6.27
N ILE A 773 -16.32 11.28 -6.12
CA ILE A 773 -15.01 11.34 -6.79
C ILE A 773 -13.98 11.75 -5.74
N THR A 774 -12.95 10.93 -5.56
CA THR A 774 -11.86 11.16 -4.60
C THR A 774 -10.51 11.22 -5.30
N ASP A 775 -9.83 12.36 -5.16
CA ASP A 775 -8.52 12.60 -5.76
C ASP A 775 -7.55 13.17 -4.73
N GLN A 776 -6.34 12.60 -4.68
CA GLN A 776 -5.18 13.29 -4.15
C GLN A 776 -4.74 14.41 -5.12
N ILE A 777 -4.33 15.55 -4.57
CA ILE A 777 -3.81 16.72 -5.28
C ILE A 777 -2.57 17.22 -4.53
N PHE A 778 -1.54 17.73 -5.21
CA PHE A 778 -0.34 18.26 -4.50
C PHE A 778 0.00 19.64 -5.01
N SER A 779 -0.75 20.63 -4.50
CA SER A 779 -0.52 22.04 -4.85
C SER A 779 0.61 22.65 -4.04
N ASP A 780 1.54 23.27 -4.75
CA ASP A 780 2.67 24.00 -4.17
C ASP A 780 2.27 25.45 -3.83
N ASN A 781 1.03 25.84 -4.14
CA ASN A 781 0.55 27.20 -4.02
C ASN A 781 -0.07 27.50 -2.64
N LEU A 782 0.46 28.52 -1.97
CA LEU A 782 -0.04 28.96 -0.66
C LEU A 782 -1.29 29.87 -0.75
N ASN A 783 -1.65 30.38 -1.92
CA ASN A 783 -2.76 31.33 -2.09
C ASN A 783 -4.14 30.69 -1.90
N ASN A 784 -4.27 29.37 -2.17
CA ASN A 784 -5.48 28.57 -1.96
C ASN A 784 -6.81 29.25 -2.40
N GLY A 785 -6.81 29.89 -3.57
CA GLY A 785 -7.98 30.61 -4.08
C GLY A 785 -9.13 29.69 -4.48
N ILE A 786 -10.34 30.24 -4.49
CA ILE A 786 -11.57 29.52 -4.87
C ILE A 786 -12.32 30.37 -5.90
N LYS A 787 -12.68 29.79 -7.05
CA LYS A 787 -13.37 30.50 -8.13
C LYS A 787 -14.54 29.70 -8.67
N LEU A 788 -15.68 30.35 -8.88
CA LEU A 788 -16.81 29.81 -9.65
C LEU A 788 -16.63 30.20 -11.13
N TYR A 789 -16.89 29.28 -12.07
CA TYR A 789 -16.72 29.52 -13.50
C TYR A 789 -17.94 29.04 -14.33
N SER A 790 -18.09 29.61 -15.54
CA SER A 790 -19.19 29.33 -16.46
C SER A 790 -18.73 29.44 -17.92
N VAL A 791 -18.84 28.34 -18.68
CA VAL A 791 -18.38 28.21 -20.07
C VAL A 791 -19.57 28.16 -21.04
N GLY A 792 -19.46 28.83 -22.19
CA GLY A 792 -20.47 28.76 -23.25
C GLY A 792 -21.78 29.52 -22.99
N GLY A 793 -22.11 29.85 -21.74
CA GLY A 793 -23.36 30.50 -21.35
C GLY A 793 -23.38 30.92 -19.87
N SER A 794 -24.58 31.16 -19.32
CA SER A 794 -24.76 31.57 -17.92
C SER A 794 -25.18 30.42 -17.02
N THR A 795 -24.68 30.39 -15.77
CA THR A 795 -24.95 29.35 -14.78
C THR A 795 -25.83 29.87 -13.65
N LYS A 796 -26.88 29.11 -13.29
CA LYS A 796 -27.76 29.42 -12.15
C LYS A 796 -27.34 28.66 -10.90
N VAL A 797 -26.95 29.41 -9.87
CA VAL A 797 -26.59 28.92 -8.53
C VAL A 797 -27.72 29.24 -7.56
N ASN A 798 -28.45 28.22 -7.11
CA ASN A 798 -29.52 28.40 -6.13
C ASN A 798 -28.94 28.71 -4.75
N SER A 799 -27.87 28.00 -4.36
CA SER A 799 -27.14 28.25 -3.12
C SER A 799 -25.69 27.81 -3.23
N LEU A 800 -24.77 28.51 -2.57
CA LEU A 800 -23.39 28.07 -2.36
C LEU A 800 -22.91 28.58 -1.00
N ALA A 801 -22.15 27.77 -0.26
CA ALA A 801 -21.47 28.19 0.95
C ALA A 801 -20.05 27.61 0.99
N ILE A 802 -19.08 28.44 1.38
CA ILE A 802 -17.69 28.02 1.68
C ILE A 802 -17.53 28.05 3.19
N THR A 803 -17.25 26.88 3.77
CA THR A 803 -17.17 26.66 5.21
C THR A 803 -15.75 26.23 5.57
N PRO A 804 -14.94 27.10 6.17
CA PRO A 804 -13.60 26.72 6.60
C PRO A 804 -13.66 25.64 7.69
N LEU A 805 -12.71 24.72 7.68
CA LEU A 805 -12.59 23.67 8.68
C LEU A 805 -11.45 23.98 9.67
N LYS A 806 -11.54 23.43 10.88
CA LYS A 806 -10.43 23.36 11.83
C LYS A 806 -9.64 22.08 11.56
N SER A 807 -8.33 22.10 11.82
CA SER A 807 -7.57 20.85 11.90
C SER A 807 -8.15 19.99 13.03
N ALA A 808 -8.30 18.70 12.77
CA ALA A 808 -8.62 17.73 13.80
C ALA A 808 -7.44 17.52 14.74
N VAL A 809 -7.71 16.96 15.91
CA VAL A 809 -6.70 16.63 16.92
C VAL A 809 -6.12 15.25 16.61
N PHE A 810 -4.83 15.22 16.29
CA PHE A 810 -4.05 14.00 16.13
C PHE A 810 -3.07 13.88 17.30
N THR A 811 -3.20 12.81 18.08
CA THR A 811 -2.29 12.50 19.18
C THR A 811 -1.32 11.42 18.73
N PRO A 812 -0.03 11.72 18.52
CA PRO A 812 0.93 10.74 18.05
C PRO A 812 1.25 9.71 19.13
N TYR A 813 1.77 8.55 18.72
CA TYR A 813 2.32 7.57 19.65
C TYR A 813 3.76 7.96 20.04
N ILE A 814 3.94 8.57 21.21
CA ILE A 814 5.23 9.04 21.73
C ILE A 814 5.93 7.88 22.45
N ASN A 815 6.46 6.93 21.70
CA ASN A 815 7.42 5.96 22.23
C ASN A 815 8.51 5.77 21.16
N ASN A 816 9.72 6.25 21.44
CA ASN A 816 10.83 6.44 20.49
C ASN A 816 11.51 5.14 20.01
N THR A 817 10.91 3.98 20.24
CA THR A 817 11.43 2.69 19.75
C THR A 817 10.46 2.14 18.72
N LEU A 818 10.75 2.44 17.44
CA LEU A 818 10.19 1.65 16.35
C LEU A 818 10.57 0.18 16.58
N PRO A 819 9.69 -0.78 16.27
CA PRO A 819 10.07 -2.19 16.30
C PRO A 819 11.31 -2.42 15.42
N TYR A 820 12.06 -3.50 15.66
CA TYR A 820 13.17 -3.81 14.78
C TYR A 820 12.67 -4.20 13.39
N ASN A 821 13.37 -3.78 12.33
CA ASN A 821 13.12 -4.34 11.01
C ASN A 821 13.54 -5.82 11.01
N PRO A 822 12.64 -6.80 10.78
CA PRO A 822 12.98 -8.21 10.83
C PRO A 822 14.09 -8.62 9.86
N LYS A 823 14.27 -7.89 8.75
CA LYS A 823 15.35 -8.10 7.78
C LYS A 823 16.72 -7.66 8.29
N SER A 824 16.76 -6.82 9.33
CA SER A 824 18.01 -6.28 9.91
C SER A 824 18.56 -7.10 11.07
N VAL A 825 17.79 -8.08 11.57
CA VAL A 825 18.16 -8.91 12.72
C VAL A 825 19.31 -9.85 12.36
N GLN A 826 20.43 -9.67 13.05
CA GLN A 826 21.58 -10.55 12.93
C GLN A 826 21.32 -11.88 13.63
N LYS A 827 21.94 -12.95 13.12
CA LYS A 827 21.88 -14.26 13.78
C LYS A 827 22.58 -14.27 15.13
N THR A 828 23.64 -13.48 15.25
CA THR A 828 24.50 -13.35 16.44
C THR A 828 25.00 -11.90 16.52
N LEU A 829 25.43 -11.46 17.70
CA LEU A 829 26.20 -10.22 17.84
C LEU A 829 27.68 -10.59 17.96
N PRO A 830 28.59 -9.99 17.17
CA PRO A 830 30.03 -10.16 17.38
C PRO A 830 30.45 -9.65 18.77
N THR A 831 31.44 -10.30 19.38
CA THR A 831 32.08 -9.81 20.61
C THR A 831 32.58 -8.38 20.40
N SER A 832 32.39 -7.52 21.40
CA SER A 832 32.97 -6.17 21.42
C SER A 832 34.09 -6.11 22.46
N ASP A 833 35.30 -6.45 22.01
CA ASP A 833 36.56 -6.38 22.78
C ASP A 833 37.33 -5.08 22.53
N PHE A 834 36.88 -4.25 21.57
CA PHE A 834 37.44 -2.94 21.23
C PHE A 834 38.92 -2.91 20.80
N GLU A 835 39.57 -4.08 20.63
CA GLU A 835 41.00 -4.22 20.32
C GLU A 835 41.41 -3.65 18.95
N SER A 836 40.45 -3.38 18.07
CA SER A 836 40.69 -2.70 16.80
C SER A 836 41.00 -1.20 16.95
N GLY A 837 40.83 -0.64 18.16
CA GLY A 837 41.07 0.78 18.44
C GLY A 837 39.96 1.73 17.95
N VAL A 838 38.85 1.18 17.44
CA VAL A 838 37.67 1.94 17.00
C VAL A 838 36.38 1.25 17.45
N VAL A 839 35.31 2.02 17.57
CA VAL A 839 33.97 1.49 17.88
C VAL A 839 33.52 0.61 16.70
N PRO A 840 33.17 -0.68 16.90
CA PRO A 840 32.77 -1.55 15.80
C PRO A 840 31.53 -1.02 15.06
N GLY A 841 31.51 -1.13 13.73
CA GLY A 841 30.46 -0.53 12.88
C GLY A 841 29.05 -1.12 13.04
N PHE A 842 28.87 -2.14 13.88
CA PHE A 842 27.54 -2.63 14.29
C PHE A 842 26.98 -1.92 15.52
N TRP A 843 27.72 -0.97 16.11
CA TRP A 843 27.22 0.01 17.06
C TRP A 843 26.84 1.30 16.33
N LYS A 844 25.68 1.87 16.65
CA LYS A 844 25.17 3.10 16.05
C LYS A 844 24.83 4.12 17.13
N GLN A 845 25.28 5.36 16.93
CA GLN A 845 24.87 6.50 17.74
C GLN A 845 23.37 6.74 17.57
N ALA A 846 22.65 7.00 18.66
CA ALA A 846 21.27 7.44 18.60
C ALA A 846 21.18 8.87 18.04
N GLU A 847 20.11 9.16 17.28
CA GLU A 847 19.86 10.50 16.74
C GLU A 847 19.71 11.54 17.86
N GLY A 848 20.24 12.74 17.64
CA GLY A 848 20.17 13.85 18.60
C GLY A 848 21.36 14.01 19.55
N TYR A 849 22.37 13.15 19.45
CA TYR A 849 23.62 13.24 20.22
C TYR A 849 24.83 13.36 19.29
N ASP A 850 25.82 14.18 19.66
CA ASP A 850 27.14 14.21 19.00
C ASP A 850 27.94 12.92 19.31
N THR A 851 28.94 12.58 18.49
CA THR A 851 29.78 11.39 18.71
C THR A 851 30.68 11.56 19.93
N THR A 852 30.33 10.89 21.04
CA THR A 852 31.04 11.00 22.33
C THR A 852 31.77 9.73 22.77
N PHE A 853 31.45 8.58 22.19
CA PHE A 853 32.09 7.31 22.52
C PHE A 853 33.39 7.13 21.75
N THR A 854 34.46 6.81 22.47
CA THR A 854 35.80 6.60 21.91
C THR A 854 36.43 5.33 22.47
N VAL A 855 37.45 4.82 21.80
CA VAL A 855 38.23 3.68 22.30
C VAL A 855 39.55 4.21 22.86
N SER A 856 39.84 3.88 24.11
CA SER A 856 41.07 4.24 24.81
C SER A 856 41.96 3.01 24.96
N ASN A 857 43.28 3.20 24.86
CA ASN A 857 44.29 2.19 25.17
C ASN A 857 45.06 2.51 26.46
N SER A 858 44.51 3.40 27.29
CA SER A 858 45.12 3.80 28.56
C SER A 858 45.10 2.64 29.54
N THR A 859 46.25 2.34 30.16
CA THR A 859 46.36 1.23 31.13
C THR A 859 46.17 1.67 32.58
N SER A 860 46.26 2.97 32.86
CA SER A 860 46.19 3.52 34.21
C SER A 860 45.56 4.91 34.26
N TRP A 861 45.04 5.26 35.43
CA TRP A 861 44.50 6.55 35.81
C TRP A 861 45.12 6.97 37.16
N TRP A 862 44.86 8.19 37.62
CA TRP A 862 45.51 8.76 38.81
C TRP A 862 45.29 7.96 40.11
N GLY A 863 44.29 7.07 40.15
CA GLY A 863 43.98 6.21 41.30
C GLY A 863 44.22 4.71 41.09
N GLY A 864 44.74 4.24 39.95
CA GLY A 864 45.00 2.82 39.73
C GLY A 864 45.04 2.37 38.26
N THR A 865 44.73 1.09 38.02
CA THR A 865 44.61 0.48 36.68
C THR A 865 43.15 0.34 36.26
N TYR A 866 42.90 0.35 34.96
CA TYR A 866 41.55 0.13 34.42
C TYR A 866 41.14 -1.35 34.47
N ASN A 867 42.08 -2.30 34.44
CA ASN A 867 41.81 -3.75 34.40
C ASN A 867 40.98 -4.17 33.18
N GLN A 868 41.24 -3.56 32.03
CA GLN A 868 40.71 -4.00 30.73
C GLN A 868 41.21 -5.40 30.36
N ASP A 869 40.46 -6.10 29.51
CA ASP A 869 40.95 -7.26 28.78
C ASP A 869 41.72 -6.77 27.54
N GLY A 870 42.85 -7.39 27.21
CA GLY A 870 43.66 -6.91 26.10
C GLY A 870 44.26 -5.51 26.32
N LYS A 871 44.16 -4.64 25.32
CA LYS A 871 44.83 -3.33 25.28
C LYS A 871 43.87 -2.15 25.31
N SER A 872 42.64 -2.32 24.87
CA SER A 872 41.73 -1.21 24.53
C SER A 872 40.37 -1.41 25.17
N PHE A 873 39.67 -0.31 25.47
CA PHE A 873 38.31 -0.35 26.00
C PHE A 873 37.51 0.86 25.50
N LEU A 874 36.19 0.76 25.50
CA LEU A 874 35.28 1.85 25.18
C LEU A 874 35.16 2.81 26.36
N THR A 875 35.21 4.12 26.11
CA THR A 875 35.00 5.16 27.12
C THR A 875 34.27 6.37 26.53
N THR A 876 33.47 7.04 27.35
CA THR A 876 32.89 8.36 27.03
C THR A 876 33.66 9.53 27.65
N PHE A 877 34.65 9.28 28.51
CA PHE A 877 35.41 10.33 29.19
C PHE A 877 36.30 11.14 28.22
N GLY A 878 36.88 10.50 27.20
CA GLY A 878 37.50 11.11 26.01
C GLY A 878 38.13 12.51 26.12
N GLU A 879 37.95 13.35 25.10
CA GLU A 879 38.42 14.76 25.09
C GLU A 879 37.48 15.71 25.86
N ASN A 880 36.25 15.29 26.13
CA ASN A 880 35.17 16.13 26.67
C ASN A 880 34.90 15.91 28.17
N GLY A 881 35.62 15.00 28.81
CA GLY A 881 35.42 14.63 30.23
C GLY A 881 33.99 14.21 30.54
N ASP A 882 33.58 14.44 31.78
CA ASP A 882 32.23 14.13 32.30
C ASP A 882 31.08 14.97 31.67
N THR A 883 31.36 15.80 30.66
CA THR A 883 30.33 16.62 29.99
C THR A 883 29.79 15.97 28.71
N ALA A 884 30.42 14.86 28.29
CA ALA A 884 29.97 14.06 27.17
C ALA A 884 28.60 13.43 27.49
N SER A 885 27.72 13.36 26.49
CA SER A 885 26.48 12.59 26.60
C SER A 885 26.14 11.93 25.27
N GLY A 886 25.73 10.66 25.29
CA GLY A 886 25.34 9.92 24.11
C GLY A 886 24.71 8.56 24.43
N ILE A 887 24.08 7.98 23.40
CA ILE A 887 23.58 6.61 23.45
C ILE A 887 24.13 5.85 22.23
N LEU A 888 24.75 4.69 22.47
CA LEU A 888 25.10 3.71 21.44
C LEU A 888 24.16 2.51 21.49
N LYS A 889 23.67 2.08 20.33
CA LYS A 889 22.86 0.86 20.18
C LYS A 889 23.56 -0.13 19.27
N SER A 890 23.59 -1.40 19.67
CA SER A 890 24.03 -2.47 18.77
C SER A 890 23.01 -2.71 17.66
N ASN A 891 23.41 -3.41 16.60
CA ASN A 891 22.46 -4.05 15.71
C ASN A 891 21.54 -5.00 16.52
N TYR A 892 20.30 -5.16 16.05
CA TYR A 892 19.42 -6.19 16.58
C TYR A 892 19.97 -7.57 16.29
N PHE A 893 19.88 -8.48 17.25
CA PHE A 893 20.29 -9.86 17.09
C PHE A 893 19.33 -10.80 17.81
N LYS A 894 19.28 -12.05 17.36
CA LYS A 894 18.55 -13.09 18.08
C LYS A 894 19.45 -13.61 19.22
N LEU A 895 19.06 -13.40 20.48
CA LEU A 895 19.86 -13.86 21.62
C LEU A 895 20.09 -15.36 21.53
N SER A 896 21.32 -15.83 21.72
CA SER A 896 21.69 -17.21 21.42
C SER A 896 22.60 -17.95 22.41
N GLY A 897 23.01 -19.18 22.09
CA GLY A 897 23.83 -20.01 22.99
C GLY A 897 23.15 -20.27 24.34
N ASP A 898 23.89 -20.24 25.45
CA ASP A 898 23.33 -20.43 26.80
C ASP A 898 22.65 -19.19 27.39
N GLY A 899 22.65 -18.08 26.66
CA GLY A 899 22.05 -16.80 27.08
C GLY A 899 22.82 -16.05 28.16
N LYS A 900 24.02 -16.50 28.57
CA LYS A 900 24.84 -15.77 29.53
C LYS A 900 25.70 -14.72 28.85
N ILE A 901 25.42 -13.45 29.12
CA ILE A 901 26.17 -12.32 28.57
C ILE A 901 27.16 -11.84 29.63
N SER A 902 28.43 -11.71 29.27
CA SER A 902 29.47 -11.16 30.16
C SER A 902 30.12 -9.94 29.57
N PHE A 903 30.59 -9.03 30.42
CA PHE A 903 31.30 -7.82 30.03
C PHE A 903 32.06 -7.24 31.23
N LEU A 904 32.97 -6.33 30.94
CA LEU A 904 33.67 -5.48 31.89
C LEU A 904 33.05 -4.08 31.87
N ILE A 905 32.79 -3.50 33.05
CA ILE A 905 32.16 -2.17 33.18
C ILE A 905 32.80 -1.32 34.30
N GLY A 906 32.94 -0.03 34.07
CA GLY A 906 33.45 0.99 34.99
C GLY A 906 32.78 2.35 34.73
N GLY A 907 33.19 3.40 35.45
CA GLY A 907 32.58 4.73 35.40
C GLY A 907 31.46 4.92 36.42
N GLY A 908 30.50 5.78 36.10
CA GLY A 908 29.43 6.23 36.99
C GLY A 908 28.37 5.18 37.35
N ASN A 909 27.78 5.35 38.53
CA ASN A 909 26.74 4.49 39.09
C ASN A 909 25.34 5.13 39.07
N HIS A 910 24.91 5.55 37.89
CA HIS A 910 23.63 6.24 37.70
C HIS A 910 22.69 5.41 36.82
N PRO A 911 21.85 4.52 37.39
CA PRO A 911 21.11 3.51 36.64
C PRO A 911 20.07 4.03 35.64
N THR A 912 19.75 5.32 35.69
CA THR A 912 18.83 5.96 34.75
C THR A 912 19.53 6.64 33.57
N SER A 913 20.82 6.91 33.66
CA SER A 913 21.55 7.78 32.72
C SER A 913 22.93 7.24 32.31
N GLU A 914 23.55 6.33 33.07
CA GLU A 914 24.84 5.70 32.75
C GLU A 914 24.74 4.19 32.93
N TYR A 915 24.60 3.46 31.82
CA TYR A 915 24.41 2.01 31.87
C TYR A 915 24.78 1.31 30.57
N LEU A 916 25.08 0.01 30.68
CA LEU A 916 24.86 -0.97 29.61
C LEU A 916 23.55 -1.71 29.89
N ALA A 917 22.70 -1.90 28.89
CA ALA A 917 21.44 -2.62 28.99
C ALA A 917 21.25 -3.65 27.87
N LEU A 918 20.60 -4.78 28.20
CA LEU A 918 19.99 -5.69 27.22
C LEU A 918 18.54 -5.29 27.05
N VAL A 919 18.11 -5.01 25.83
CA VAL A 919 16.78 -4.48 25.52
C VAL A 919 16.01 -5.43 24.63
N ASP A 920 14.72 -5.67 24.93
CA ASP A 920 13.80 -6.44 24.09
C ASP A 920 13.55 -5.68 22.79
N GLY A 921 13.87 -6.29 21.64
CA GLY A 921 13.76 -5.61 20.35
C GLY A 921 12.32 -5.33 19.92
N VAL A 922 11.32 -6.05 20.46
CA VAL A 922 9.92 -5.92 20.05
C VAL A 922 9.26 -4.72 20.73
N ASN A 923 9.48 -4.55 22.03
CA ASN A 923 8.77 -3.56 22.85
C ASN A 923 9.68 -2.49 23.49
N GLY A 924 10.99 -2.58 23.31
CA GLY A 924 11.95 -1.62 23.85
C GLY A 924 12.20 -1.71 25.36
N ASN A 925 11.67 -2.73 26.04
CA ASN A 925 11.84 -2.87 27.49
C ASN A 925 13.27 -3.33 27.84
N LYS A 926 13.90 -2.67 28.81
CA LYS A 926 15.18 -3.12 29.40
C LYS A 926 14.95 -4.43 30.15
N LEU A 927 15.60 -5.49 29.67
CA LEU A 927 15.57 -6.82 30.27
C LEU A 927 16.62 -6.98 31.37
N PHE A 928 17.78 -6.36 31.16
CA PHE A 928 18.88 -6.24 32.11
C PHE A 928 19.54 -4.87 31.97
N SER A 929 20.15 -4.39 33.04
CA SER A 929 21.04 -3.23 33.01
C SER A 929 22.12 -3.34 34.07
N ALA A 930 23.26 -2.70 33.82
CA ALA A 930 24.37 -2.59 34.75
C ALA A 930 25.04 -1.23 34.58
N THR A 931 25.53 -0.70 35.68
CA THR A 931 26.25 0.57 35.76
C THR A 931 27.71 0.32 36.16
N GLY A 932 28.52 1.38 36.13
CA GLY A 932 29.79 1.41 36.82
C GLY A 932 29.61 1.35 38.35
N ALA A 933 30.63 1.78 39.09
CA ALA A 933 30.61 1.77 40.55
C ALA A 933 31.21 3.06 41.12
N ASP A 934 31.08 4.16 40.38
CA ASP A 934 31.82 5.42 40.61
C ASP A 934 33.33 5.13 40.68
N SER A 935 33.80 4.36 39.70
CA SER A 935 35.15 3.82 39.65
C SER A 935 35.60 3.55 38.22
N GLU A 936 36.77 4.06 37.86
CA GLU A 936 37.41 3.80 36.55
C GLU A 936 37.77 2.33 36.36
N THR A 937 38.08 1.61 37.44
CA THR A 937 38.43 0.19 37.37
C THR A 937 37.24 -0.64 36.87
N LEU A 938 37.44 -1.27 35.71
CA LEU A 938 36.51 -2.19 35.09
C LEU A 938 36.33 -3.43 35.97
N ARG A 939 35.08 -3.80 36.22
CA ARG A 939 34.70 -5.02 36.94
C ARG A 939 33.89 -5.93 36.04
N SER A 940 34.07 -7.23 36.22
CA SER A 940 33.29 -8.24 35.51
C SER A 940 31.83 -8.24 35.97
N VAL A 941 30.93 -8.32 35.00
CA VAL A 941 29.50 -8.53 35.17
C VAL A 941 29.08 -9.69 34.29
N THR A 942 28.15 -10.51 34.79
CA THR A 942 27.51 -11.56 34.01
C THR A 942 26.00 -11.50 34.22
N TRP A 943 25.25 -11.48 33.12
CA TRP A 943 23.79 -11.60 33.11
C TRP A 943 23.39 -13.00 32.67
N ASP A 944 22.45 -13.61 33.39
CA ASP A 944 21.79 -14.84 32.95
C ASP A 944 20.49 -14.49 32.20
N ALA A 945 20.61 -14.31 30.88
CA ALA A 945 19.48 -14.02 30.00
C ALA A 945 18.90 -15.29 29.33
N SER A 946 19.17 -16.49 29.89
CA SER A 946 18.72 -17.78 29.35
C SER A 946 17.21 -17.83 29.05
N LYS A 947 16.36 -17.25 29.89
CA LYS A 947 14.90 -17.16 29.69
C LYS A 947 14.47 -16.36 28.45
N TYR A 948 15.37 -15.58 27.86
CA TYR A 948 15.10 -14.73 26.70
C TYR A 948 15.77 -15.24 25.42
N VAL A 949 16.51 -16.35 25.49
CA VAL A 949 17.15 -16.92 24.30
C VAL A 949 16.08 -17.27 23.26
N GLY A 950 16.34 -16.87 22.01
CA GLY A 950 15.37 -16.96 20.92
C GLY A 950 14.59 -15.67 20.68
N LYS A 951 14.56 -14.74 21.64
CA LYS A 951 14.05 -13.39 21.42
C LYS A 951 15.02 -12.56 20.58
N VAL A 952 14.46 -11.61 19.84
CA VAL A 952 15.24 -10.53 19.22
C VAL A 952 15.48 -9.45 20.26
N VAL A 953 16.74 -9.07 20.42
CA VAL A 953 17.23 -8.11 21.42
C VAL A 953 18.28 -7.20 20.79
N TYR A 954 18.64 -6.12 21.49
CA TYR A 954 19.82 -5.32 21.19
C TYR A 954 20.48 -4.87 22.50
N LEU A 955 21.75 -4.46 22.43
CA LEU A 955 22.45 -3.83 23.54
C LEU A 955 22.42 -2.30 23.41
N GLU A 956 22.22 -1.62 24.53
CA GLU A 956 22.19 -0.16 24.61
C GLU A 956 23.21 0.30 25.66
N ILE A 957 24.11 1.21 25.26
CA ILE A 957 25.04 1.89 26.14
C ILE A 957 24.56 3.33 26.23
N ALA A 958 24.29 3.82 27.44
CA ALA A 958 23.87 5.18 27.68
C ALA A 958 24.88 5.88 28.60
N ASP A 959 25.14 7.14 28.27
CA ASP A 959 25.81 8.11 29.12
C ASP A 959 25.10 9.46 28.96
N GLU A 960 24.35 9.89 29.96
CA GLU A 960 23.51 11.09 29.88
C GLU A 960 23.70 12.04 31.07
N SER A 961 24.54 11.69 32.05
CA SER A 961 24.80 12.58 33.17
C SER A 961 25.96 13.51 32.88
N GLN A 962 25.91 14.70 33.47
CA GLN A 962 26.99 15.69 33.43
C GLN A 962 27.58 15.94 34.83
N SER A 963 27.35 15.04 35.77
CA SER A 963 27.86 15.14 37.15
C SER A 963 29.29 14.62 37.26
N GLY A 964 29.96 14.79 38.42
CA GLY A 964 31.23 14.08 38.66
C GLY A 964 30.96 12.57 38.66
N TRP A 965 31.57 11.83 37.71
CA TRP A 965 31.23 10.47 37.25
C TRP A 965 30.23 10.34 36.08
N GLY A 966 29.96 11.41 35.34
CA GLY A 966 29.18 11.40 34.10
C GLY A 966 29.92 10.77 32.92
N HIS A 967 30.35 9.52 33.07
CA HIS A 967 30.96 8.73 32.02
C HIS A 967 30.84 7.22 32.29
N ILE A 968 31.02 6.41 31.25
CA ILE A 968 31.02 4.94 31.33
C ILE A 968 32.22 4.35 30.60
N ASN A 969 32.81 3.30 31.19
CA ASN A 969 33.87 2.50 30.58
C ASN A 969 33.35 1.07 30.35
N LEU A 970 33.60 0.49 29.17
CA LEU A 970 33.13 -0.84 28.80
C LEU A 970 34.18 -1.62 28.02
N ASP A 971 34.25 -2.92 28.28
CA ASP A 971 35.15 -3.82 27.58
C ASP A 971 34.64 -5.27 27.57
N ASP A 972 35.22 -6.12 26.72
CA ASP A 972 34.98 -7.57 26.61
C ASP A 972 33.49 -7.98 26.60
N ILE A 973 32.67 -7.28 25.82
CA ILE A 973 31.23 -7.58 25.73
C ILE A 973 31.03 -8.87 24.93
N ASN A 974 30.79 -9.96 25.64
CA ASN A 974 30.59 -11.30 25.11
C ASN A 974 29.13 -11.71 25.10
N VAL A 975 28.61 -11.96 23.89
CA VAL A 975 27.26 -12.48 23.65
C VAL A 975 27.36 -13.93 23.14
N PRO A 976 26.70 -14.89 23.81
CA PRO A 976 26.79 -16.30 23.47
C PRO A 976 26.11 -16.61 22.13
N HIS A 977 26.72 -17.49 21.33
CA HIS A 977 26.19 -17.91 20.03
C HIS A 977 26.50 -19.36 19.64
N PHE A 978 25.68 -19.91 18.73
CA PHE A 978 25.89 -21.25 18.17
C PHE A 978 27.05 -21.27 17.17
N ASN A 979 28.08 -22.06 17.48
CA ASN A 979 29.22 -22.28 16.61
C ASN A 979 29.05 -23.56 15.77
N CYS A 980 28.92 -23.40 14.46
CA CYS A 980 28.94 -24.51 13.50
C CYS A 980 29.65 -24.10 12.21
N ASN A 981 30.79 -24.72 11.93
CA ASN A 981 31.61 -24.40 10.75
C ASN A 981 31.47 -25.43 9.61
N ILE A 982 30.54 -26.38 9.73
CA ILE A 982 30.24 -27.37 8.70
C ILE A 982 29.07 -26.92 7.79
N LYS A 983 29.27 -26.96 6.46
CA LYS A 983 28.25 -26.53 5.48
C LYS A 983 27.38 -27.69 5.00
N LYS A 984 26.07 -27.62 5.25
CA LYS A 984 25.07 -28.60 4.81
C LYS A 984 25.09 -28.81 3.29
N TYR A 985 25.05 -30.07 2.85
CA TYR A 985 24.71 -30.41 1.45
C TYR A 985 23.66 -31.52 1.31
N ARG A 986 23.38 -32.31 2.36
CA ARG A 986 22.33 -33.34 2.35
C ARG A 986 21.80 -33.60 3.76
N THR A 987 20.49 -33.85 3.90
CA THR A 987 19.88 -34.30 5.16
C THR A 987 18.88 -35.45 4.97
N THR A 988 18.75 -36.30 5.98
CA THR A 988 17.59 -37.22 6.19
C THR A 988 17.04 -36.99 7.60
N GLY A 989 15.79 -37.40 7.85
CA GLY A 989 15.10 -37.06 9.09
C GLY A 989 14.75 -35.57 9.21
N THR A 990 14.34 -35.14 10.39
CA THR A 990 14.02 -33.73 10.65
C THR A 990 15.23 -33.05 11.29
N TRP A 991 15.71 -32.00 10.63
CA TRP A 991 16.76 -31.14 11.16
C TRP A 991 16.24 -29.72 11.26
N GLY A 992 16.32 -29.16 12.46
CA GLY A 992 15.89 -27.79 12.73
C GLY A 992 16.84 -27.11 13.70
N GLU A 993 17.03 -25.81 13.54
CA GLU A 993 17.65 -25.01 14.60
C GLU A 993 16.77 -25.12 15.85
N ILE A 994 17.35 -25.51 17.00
CA ILE A 994 16.64 -25.45 18.29
C ILE A 994 16.78 -24.03 18.76
N GLY A 995 15.99 -23.16 18.14
CA GLY A 995 16.20 -21.73 18.26
C GLY A 995 17.70 -21.43 18.10
N PRO A 996 18.34 -20.74 19.05
CA PRO A 996 19.73 -20.30 18.89
C PRO A 996 20.76 -21.16 19.64
N TYR A 997 20.31 -22.26 20.25
CA TYR A 997 21.12 -23.10 21.13
C TYR A 997 21.99 -24.09 20.36
N GLY A 998 21.57 -24.49 19.16
CA GLY A 998 22.21 -25.57 18.41
C GLY A 998 21.31 -26.14 17.32
N MET A 999 21.68 -27.29 16.78
CA MET A 999 20.87 -28.01 15.81
C MET A 999 20.22 -29.24 16.44
N LYS A 1000 18.91 -29.43 16.25
CA LYS A 1000 18.23 -30.70 16.53
C LYS A 1000 18.33 -31.61 15.32
N GLY A 1001 18.80 -32.82 15.53
CA GLY A 1001 18.50 -33.95 14.65
C GLY A 1001 17.35 -34.77 15.24
N SER A 1002 16.45 -35.25 14.41
CA SER A 1002 15.44 -36.24 14.79
C SER A 1002 15.25 -37.26 13.69
N SER A 1003 15.22 -38.54 14.05
CA SER A 1003 14.79 -39.58 13.11
C SER A 1003 13.28 -39.50 12.85
N THR A 1004 12.84 -40.00 11.70
CA THR A 1004 11.40 -40.04 11.35
C THR A 1004 10.69 -41.29 11.85
N SER A 1005 11.46 -42.31 12.28
CA SER A 1005 10.95 -43.52 12.89
C SER A 1005 12.03 -44.18 13.76
N ALA A 1006 11.65 -45.19 14.54
CA ALA A 1006 12.54 -45.98 15.38
C ALA A 1006 13.55 -46.87 14.61
N VAL A 1007 13.54 -46.80 13.28
CA VAL A 1007 14.42 -47.59 12.40
C VAL A 1007 15.09 -46.75 11.30
N SER A 1008 14.85 -45.43 11.28
CA SER A 1008 15.46 -44.51 10.31
C SER A 1008 16.51 -43.63 10.99
N ASN A 1009 17.50 -43.17 10.21
CA ASN A 1009 18.51 -42.22 10.66
C ASN A 1009 18.11 -40.79 10.28
N GLY A 1010 18.21 -39.87 11.23
CA GLY A 1010 18.30 -38.44 10.97
C GLY A 1010 19.74 -38.07 10.73
N ILE A 1011 20.14 -37.78 9.47
CA ILE A 1011 21.54 -37.51 9.12
C ILE A 1011 21.69 -36.07 8.61
N TYR A 1012 22.70 -35.34 9.08
CA TYR A 1012 23.11 -34.04 8.55
C TYR A 1012 24.51 -34.13 7.96
N MET A 1013 24.63 -34.03 6.63
CA MET A 1013 25.91 -34.18 5.93
C MET A 1013 26.49 -32.85 5.48
N ALA A 1014 27.81 -32.73 5.63
CA ALA A 1014 28.62 -31.62 5.18
C ALA A 1014 29.77 -32.07 4.27
N SER A 1015 30.03 -31.29 3.21
CA SER A 1015 31.06 -31.61 2.22
C SER A 1015 32.37 -31.00 2.67
N GLN A 1016 33.27 -31.82 3.23
CA GLN A 1016 34.54 -31.36 3.80
C GLN A 1016 35.67 -32.29 3.37
N ASN A 1017 36.32 -31.95 2.25
CA ASN A 1017 37.27 -32.79 1.52
C ASN A 1017 38.61 -32.97 2.28
N ALA A 1018 38.62 -33.77 3.35
CA ALA A 1018 39.75 -33.93 4.27
C ALA A 1018 40.35 -35.34 4.33
N ARG A 1019 41.62 -35.42 4.74
CA ARG A 1019 42.40 -36.68 4.94
C ARG A 1019 42.95 -36.83 6.35
N ASN A 1020 43.29 -35.71 6.99
CA ASN A 1020 43.56 -35.63 8.42
C ASN A 1020 42.56 -34.63 8.96
N LEU A 1021 41.91 -34.90 10.08
CA LEU A 1021 40.91 -33.97 10.60
C LEU A 1021 40.80 -34.05 12.11
N SER A 1022 40.43 -32.92 12.72
CA SER A 1022 39.80 -32.84 14.02
C SER A 1022 38.34 -32.48 13.81
N TYR A 1023 37.43 -33.32 14.29
CA TYR A 1023 35.99 -33.08 14.21
C TYR A 1023 35.33 -33.34 15.56
N GLU A 1024 34.60 -32.35 16.06
CA GLU A 1024 33.98 -32.40 17.38
C GLU A 1024 32.61 -31.72 17.42
N ALA A 1025 31.79 -32.16 18.36
CA ALA A 1025 30.53 -31.53 18.71
C ALA A 1025 30.17 -31.84 20.17
N LYS A 1026 29.48 -30.89 20.80
CA LYS A 1026 28.79 -31.11 22.07
C LYS A 1026 27.39 -31.66 21.78
N VAL A 1027 27.06 -32.79 22.37
CA VAL A 1027 25.80 -33.53 22.15
C VAL A 1027 25.01 -33.55 23.45
N SER A 1028 23.72 -33.20 23.40
CA SER A 1028 22.84 -33.15 24.58
C SER A 1028 21.41 -33.57 24.23
N ASN A 1029 20.56 -33.76 25.25
CA ASN A 1029 19.15 -34.10 25.10
C ASN A 1029 18.89 -35.31 24.19
N VAL A 1030 19.68 -36.37 24.35
CA VAL A 1030 19.54 -37.59 23.55
C VAL A 1030 18.32 -38.40 24.03
N THR A 1031 17.20 -38.23 23.34
CA THR A 1031 15.89 -38.84 23.66
C THR A 1031 15.55 -39.95 22.68
N SER A 1032 14.72 -40.93 23.07
CA SER A 1032 14.21 -41.96 22.14
C SER A 1032 12.78 -41.72 21.65
N LEU A 1033 12.47 -42.16 20.42
CA LEU A 1033 11.10 -42.26 19.89
C LEU A 1033 10.40 -43.58 20.29
N SER A 1034 11.18 -44.59 20.70
CA SER A 1034 10.70 -45.89 21.12
C SER A 1034 10.61 -45.99 22.64
N LYS A 1035 9.57 -46.64 23.17
CA LYS A 1035 9.50 -47.01 24.59
C LYS A 1035 10.40 -48.21 24.93
N THR A 1036 10.96 -48.89 23.93
CA THR A 1036 11.68 -50.18 24.07
C THR A 1036 13.09 -50.17 23.49
N LYS A 1037 13.60 -49.02 23.02
CA LYS A 1037 14.95 -48.85 22.44
C LYS A 1037 15.55 -47.48 22.83
N SER A 1038 16.86 -47.28 22.59
CA SER A 1038 17.61 -46.05 22.88
C SER A 1038 17.48 -44.99 21.80
N GLY A 1039 17.67 -43.71 22.18
CA GLY A 1039 18.14 -42.69 21.25
C GLY A 1039 19.67 -42.77 21.15
N GLU A 1040 20.20 -42.68 19.93
CA GLU A 1040 21.64 -42.63 19.66
C GLU A 1040 21.98 -41.33 18.94
N ALA A 1041 23.15 -40.76 19.23
CA ALA A 1041 23.63 -39.55 18.57
C ALA A 1041 25.15 -39.58 18.39
N GLY A 1042 25.64 -39.12 17.23
CA GLY A 1042 27.06 -39.30 16.91
C GLY A 1042 27.61 -38.44 15.77
N LEU A 1043 28.92 -38.52 15.63
CA LEU A 1043 29.72 -37.89 14.58
C LEU A 1043 29.93 -38.89 13.44
N VAL A 1044 29.52 -38.51 12.24
CA VAL A 1044 29.76 -39.26 11.00
C VAL A 1044 31.02 -38.73 10.32
N PHE A 1045 31.91 -39.63 9.89
CA PHE A 1045 33.14 -39.26 9.19
C PHE A 1045 33.58 -40.32 8.19
N GLY A 1046 34.50 -39.94 7.29
CA GLY A 1046 34.98 -40.83 6.22
C GLY A 1046 33.88 -41.28 5.24
N ALA A 1047 32.80 -40.51 5.14
CA ALA A 1047 31.58 -40.90 4.45
C ALA A 1047 31.64 -40.68 2.92
N SER A 1048 31.12 -41.63 2.15
CA SER A 1048 30.87 -41.46 0.72
C SER A 1048 29.78 -40.41 0.48
N LYS A 1049 29.76 -39.77 -0.69
CA LYS A 1049 28.81 -38.69 -1.02
C LYS A 1049 27.34 -39.08 -0.79
N ASN A 1050 27.01 -40.35 -1.03
CA ASN A 1050 25.67 -40.94 -0.88
C ASN A 1050 25.45 -41.68 0.45
N LEU A 1051 26.40 -41.64 1.40
CA LEU A 1051 26.35 -42.38 2.68
C LEU A 1051 26.30 -43.91 2.53
N ALA A 1052 26.56 -44.47 1.34
CA ALA A 1052 26.62 -45.92 1.14
C ALA A 1052 27.71 -46.58 2.00
N ASN A 1053 28.72 -45.83 2.41
CA ASN A 1053 29.75 -46.24 3.35
C ASN A 1053 30.16 -45.05 4.22
N ALA A 1054 30.25 -45.23 5.54
CA ALA A 1054 30.69 -44.22 6.50
C ALA A 1054 31.19 -44.88 7.80
N TYR A 1055 31.90 -44.10 8.62
CA TYR A 1055 32.22 -44.45 10.00
C TYR A 1055 31.48 -43.51 10.94
N GLU A 1056 31.16 -44.01 12.13
CA GLU A 1056 30.40 -43.25 13.12
C GLU A 1056 31.00 -43.48 14.51
N PHE A 1057 31.19 -42.38 15.23
CA PHE A 1057 31.46 -42.37 16.66
C PHE A 1057 30.23 -41.83 17.37
N ASN A 1058 29.52 -42.67 18.11
CA ASN A 1058 28.25 -42.31 18.74
C ASN A 1058 28.17 -42.69 20.22
N ILE A 1059 27.18 -42.10 20.88
CA ILE A 1059 26.76 -42.43 22.24
C ILE A 1059 25.34 -43.00 22.22
N ASP A 1060 25.13 -44.06 23.00
CA ASP A 1060 23.83 -44.67 23.27
C ASP A 1060 23.52 -44.47 24.76
N THR A 1061 22.62 -43.53 25.04
CA THR A 1061 22.29 -43.14 26.42
C THR A 1061 21.44 -44.17 27.16
N SER A 1062 20.78 -45.12 26.47
CA SER A 1062 19.98 -46.13 27.15
C SER A 1062 20.81 -47.34 27.58
N LYS A 1063 21.83 -47.69 26.79
CA LYS A 1063 22.76 -48.79 27.11
C LYS A 1063 23.93 -48.32 27.96
N GLY A 1064 24.16 -47.02 28.06
CA GLY A 1064 25.33 -46.47 28.74
C GLY A 1064 26.60 -46.89 28.01
N VAL A 1065 26.63 -46.79 26.68
CA VAL A 1065 27.82 -47.16 25.89
C VAL A 1065 28.17 -46.12 24.84
N ALA A 1066 29.46 -46.00 24.55
CA ALA A 1066 29.99 -45.32 23.38
C ALA A 1066 30.49 -46.36 22.37
N ARG A 1067 30.23 -46.13 21.08
CA ARG A 1067 30.62 -47.05 20.00
C ARG A 1067 31.35 -46.33 18.88
N LEU A 1068 32.29 -47.05 18.27
CA LEU A 1068 32.99 -46.63 17.07
C LEU A 1068 32.88 -47.77 16.04
N PHE A 1069 32.13 -47.56 14.96
CA PHE A 1069 31.75 -48.65 14.05
C PHE A 1069 31.68 -48.23 12.58
N ASN A 1070 31.68 -49.23 11.69
CA ASN A 1070 31.44 -49.04 10.28
C ASN A 1070 29.94 -49.09 9.99
N LYS A 1071 29.39 -47.98 9.52
CA LYS A 1071 27.95 -47.78 9.32
C LYS A 1071 27.37 -48.66 8.20
N LYS A 1072 28.20 -49.12 7.25
CA LYS A 1072 27.76 -49.96 6.12
C LYS A 1072 27.28 -51.35 6.59
N ASN A 1073 28.05 -51.96 7.49
CA ASN A 1073 27.84 -53.34 7.91
C ASN A 1073 27.53 -53.46 9.42
N GLY A 1074 27.46 -52.34 10.14
CA GLY A 1074 27.18 -52.29 11.57
C GLY A 1074 28.30 -52.88 12.44
N LYS A 1075 29.47 -53.19 11.87
CA LYS A 1075 30.56 -53.85 12.58
C LYS A 1075 31.36 -52.84 13.39
N ASP A 1076 31.46 -53.08 14.70
CA ASP A 1076 32.30 -52.27 15.58
C ASP A 1076 33.79 -52.39 15.20
N LEU A 1077 34.49 -51.26 15.24
CA LEU A 1077 35.93 -51.18 14.97
C LEU A 1077 36.76 -51.52 16.21
N ALA A 1078 36.15 -51.42 17.40
CA ALA A 1078 36.67 -51.85 18.69
C ALA A 1078 35.50 -52.26 19.60
N PRO A 1079 35.73 -53.05 20.67
CA PRO A 1079 34.70 -53.34 21.66
C PRO A 1079 34.07 -52.06 22.21
N GLU A 1080 32.75 -52.03 22.37
CA GLU A 1080 32.04 -50.90 22.96
C GLU A 1080 32.56 -50.57 24.37
N VAL A 1081 32.54 -49.28 24.73
CA VAL A 1081 33.00 -48.81 26.04
C VAL A 1081 31.78 -48.44 26.88
N LYS A 1082 31.67 -49.04 28.08
CA LYS A 1082 30.60 -48.73 29.04
C LYS A 1082 30.89 -47.43 29.77
N GLU A 1083 29.92 -46.53 29.78
CA GLU A 1083 30.00 -45.19 30.33
C GLU A 1083 28.73 -44.81 31.10
N THR A 1084 28.84 -43.83 32.01
CA THR A 1084 27.66 -43.31 32.74
C THR A 1084 26.97 -42.24 31.90
N LEU A 1085 26.15 -42.69 30.94
CA LEU A 1085 25.41 -41.82 30.03
C LEU A 1085 23.96 -41.61 30.51
N SER A 1086 23.44 -40.40 30.38
CA SER A 1086 22.03 -40.06 30.65
C SER A 1086 21.49 -39.10 29.61
N SER A 1087 20.19 -39.20 29.33
CA SER A 1087 19.51 -38.43 28.27
C SER A 1087 19.45 -36.92 28.51
N ASP A 1088 19.62 -36.48 29.76
CA ASP A 1088 19.54 -35.10 30.23
C ASP A 1088 20.91 -34.40 30.38
N LYS A 1089 22.01 -35.12 30.09
CA LYS A 1089 23.38 -34.60 30.18
C LYS A 1089 23.95 -34.24 28.81
N SER A 1090 24.98 -33.40 28.85
CA SER A 1090 25.77 -33.01 27.68
C SER A 1090 27.09 -33.76 27.65
N TYR A 1091 27.53 -34.16 26.44
CA TYR A 1091 28.75 -34.91 26.19
C TYR A 1091 29.55 -34.29 25.05
N GLN A 1092 30.86 -34.14 25.21
CA GLN A 1092 31.76 -33.70 24.15
C GLN A 1092 32.27 -34.92 23.37
N LEU A 1093 31.87 -35.03 22.10
CA LEU A 1093 32.40 -36.04 21.19
C LEU A 1093 33.49 -35.41 20.33
N LYS A 1094 34.62 -36.09 20.19
CA LYS A 1094 35.71 -35.66 19.30
C LYS A 1094 36.34 -36.85 18.59
N VAL A 1095 36.59 -36.71 17.29
CA VAL A 1095 37.39 -37.64 16.50
C VAL A 1095 38.59 -36.92 15.90
N LEU A 1096 39.77 -37.51 16.10
CA LEU A 1096 41.01 -37.12 15.45
C LEU A 1096 41.38 -38.22 14.47
N ILE A 1097 41.64 -37.83 13.22
CA ILE A 1097 41.99 -38.77 12.17
C ILE A 1097 43.30 -38.36 11.53
N SER A 1098 44.24 -39.29 11.46
CA SER A 1098 45.55 -39.11 10.85
C SER A 1098 45.86 -40.31 9.96
N GLY A 1099 45.78 -40.13 8.65
CA GLY A 1099 45.82 -41.24 7.71
C GLY A 1099 44.70 -42.24 8.03
N THR A 1100 45.01 -43.52 8.21
CA THR A 1100 44.04 -44.57 8.58
C THR A 1100 43.83 -44.73 10.08
N ASN A 1101 44.53 -43.97 10.93
CA ASN A 1101 44.36 -44.05 12.38
C ASN A 1101 43.25 -43.09 12.84
N VAL A 1102 42.30 -43.61 13.61
CA VAL A 1102 41.17 -42.89 14.19
C VAL A 1102 41.29 -42.95 15.70
N LYS A 1103 41.35 -41.78 16.34
CA LYS A 1103 41.26 -41.63 17.80
C LYS A 1103 39.96 -40.93 18.14
N ALA A 1104 39.16 -41.51 19.03
CA ALA A 1104 37.92 -40.90 19.48
C ALA A 1104 37.95 -40.63 20.99
N TYR A 1105 37.40 -39.49 21.37
CA TYR A 1105 37.39 -38.96 22.73
C TYR A 1105 35.96 -38.62 23.14
N LEU A 1106 35.61 -39.00 24.37
CA LEU A 1106 34.39 -38.62 25.06
C LEU A 1106 34.77 -37.77 26.28
N ASP A 1107 34.25 -36.55 26.38
CA ASP A 1107 34.55 -35.60 27.46
C ASP A 1107 36.06 -35.41 27.68
N GLY A 1108 36.82 -35.35 26.57
CA GLY A 1108 38.27 -35.20 26.58
C GLY A 1108 39.06 -36.49 26.87
N THR A 1109 38.40 -37.57 27.28
CA THR A 1109 39.02 -38.87 27.54
C THR A 1109 39.09 -39.70 26.27
N LYS A 1110 40.29 -40.18 25.89
CA LYS A 1110 40.44 -41.06 24.71
C LYS A 1110 39.89 -42.44 25.02
N ILE A 1111 38.85 -42.85 24.30
CA ILE A 1111 38.19 -44.16 24.50
C ILE A 1111 38.38 -45.11 23.31
N PHE A 1112 38.78 -44.61 22.14
CA PHE A 1112 39.15 -45.44 20.99
C PHE A 1112 40.44 -44.97 20.32
N ASP A 1113 41.25 -45.94 19.86
CA ASP A 1113 42.45 -45.74 19.05
C ASP A 1113 42.61 -46.94 18.11
N VAL A 1114 42.12 -46.80 16.87
CA VAL A 1114 41.98 -47.91 15.92
C VAL A 1114 42.50 -47.54 14.54
N ASN A 1115 42.84 -48.54 13.73
CA ASN A 1115 43.15 -48.35 12.31
C ASN A 1115 41.99 -48.83 11.44
N ILE A 1116 41.49 -47.95 10.56
CA ILE A 1116 40.49 -48.29 9.54
C ILE A 1116 41.15 -48.82 8.27
N THR A 1117 40.47 -49.70 7.55
CA THR A 1117 41.04 -50.37 6.35
C THR A 1117 41.01 -49.50 5.11
N SER A 1118 40.04 -48.58 4.97
CA SER A 1118 39.97 -47.61 3.88
C SER A 1118 39.01 -46.45 4.19
N TYR A 1119 39.23 -45.29 3.55
CA TYR A 1119 38.24 -44.22 3.51
C TYR A 1119 37.23 -44.49 2.42
N ALA A 1120 35.95 -44.47 2.77
CA ALA A 1120 34.91 -44.64 1.77
C ALA A 1120 34.47 -43.31 1.13
N GLY A 1121 34.84 -42.18 1.73
CA GLY A 1121 34.76 -40.85 1.16
C GLY A 1121 35.36 -39.81 2.11
N ARG A 1122 35.17 -38.53 1.78
CA ARG A 1122 35.76 -37.39 2.49
C ARG A 1122 34.69 -36.41 2.94
N ASN A 1123 33.62 -36.92 3.54
CA ASN A 1123 32.54 -36.09 4.07
C ASN A 1123 32.38 -36.39 5.56
N VAL A 1124 31.90 -35.38 6.28
CA VAL A 1124 31.58 -35.45 7.70
C VAL A 1124 30.10 -35.14 7.90
N GLY A 1125 29.55 -35.49 9.05
CA GLY A 1125 28.17 -35.21 9.36
C GLY A 1125 27.80 -35.51 10.81
N LEU A 1126 26.54 -35.30 11.12
CA LEU A 1126 25.92 -35.62 12.40
C LEU A 1126 24.85 -36.69 12.16
N ASP A 1127 24.66 -37.58 13.12
CA ASP A 1127 23.64 -38.61 13.05
C ASP A 1127 22.84 -38.72 14.33
N VAL A 1128 21.55 -39.04 14.18
CA VAL A 1128 20.62 -39.39 15.25
C VAL A 1128 19.80 -40.59 14.80
N LEU A 1129 19.78 -41.64 15.62
CA LEU A 1129 18.99 -42.84 15.40
C LEU A 1129 17.97 -43.03 16.53
N ASP A 1130 16.76 -43.45 16.15
CA ASP A 1130 15.66 -43.83 17.05
C ASP A 1130 15.37 -42.78 18.13
N GLY A 1131 15.33 -41.51 17.75
CA GLY A 1131 15.36 -40.46 18.73
C GLY A 1131 15.53 -39.03 18.20
N SER A 1132 15.86 -38.15 19.14
CA SER A 1132 16.27 -36.78 18.89
C SER A 1132 17.49 -36.43 19.73
N ALA A 1133 18.36 -35.56 19.23
CA ALA A 1133 19.50 -35.03 19.96
C ALA A 1133 19.87 -33.62 19.49
N ASP A 1134 20.49 -32.87 20.40
CA ASP A 1134 20.83 -31.47 20.23
C ASP A 1134 22.36 -31.33 20.10
N PHE A 1135 22.82 -30.65 19.06
CA PHE A 1135 24.24 -30.47 18.73
C PHE A 1135 24.68 -29.00 18.87
N GLN A 1136 25.78 -28.74 19.59
CA GLN A 1136 26.44 -27.44 19.78
C GLN A 1136 27.94 -27.53 19.47
N ASP A 1137 28.60 -26.39 19.28
CA ASP A 1137 30.06 -26.28 19.05
C ASP A 1137 30.60 -27.25 17.99
N VAL A 1138 29.89 -27.34 16.88
CA VAL A 1138 30.22 -28.26 15.79
C VAL A 1138 31.39 -27.70 15.01
N SER A 1139 32.58 -28.21 15.31
CA SER A 1139 33.83 -27.71 14.75
C SER A 1139 34.54 -28.79 13.95
N PHE A 1140 34.90 -28.42 12.73
CA PHE A 1140 35.70 -29.18 11.80
C PHE A 1140 36.99 -28.40 11.46
N GLN A 1141 38.13 -29.07 11.57
CA GLN A 1141 39.45 -28.57 11.16
C GLN A 1141 40.15 -29.67 10.36
N ASN A 1142 40.72 -29.32 9.19
CA ASN A 1142 41.43 -30.23 8.28
C ASN A 1142 42.93 -29.95 8.31
#